data_AF-A0A423T080-F1
#
_entry.id   AF-A0A423T080-F1
#
_cell.length_a   1.000
_cell.length_b   1.000
_cell.length_c   1.000
_cell.angle_alpha   90.00
_cell.angle_beta   90.00
_cell.angle_gamma   90.00
#
_symmetry.space_group_name_H-M   'P 1'
#
loop_
_entity.id
_entity.type
_entity.pdbx_description
1 polymer ?
#
loop_
_entity_poly.entity_id
_entity_poly.type
_entity_poly.pdbx_seq_one_letter_code
_entity_poly.pdbx_strand_id
1 'polypeptide(L)'
;MHNTELQSTLRRSLAHSCIINPSQRQGRSAHADPTSGPRLAISRQPLIGRWPSVTPESNEKYEPKGFIAEIASERRREPRVSVPLFLEEVPYSRNTLPPLVSVEVNGLEVAALIHTACHVSFISATLVGELSMRQDVIPDTSVPPSPLSSGTGVPWLVEGKLRYVELSLRGSKHVTQLHVARDLPSDLVLGVDFLKKAQVRVNFPENCIFLPNGGQETKVRFNGLGREWQSGWAPESREMEENFDEYRNGPDQVLPATHNKTWEADGVVKLYIEEEGAMAGAPFSVHTLMQDRARDYAKHPALAVKREGAWRYWTYKEYFEESRTVAKAFIRLGLERFHGVCIMGFNSPEWLIANFGCIFAGGLCAGVYTTNSPEACRHLAENCRAQIIVVEDNACLNKFLAVKRFLPEIKAIIQWSGVPGAPGVISWAELMAIGLAEKDAELEDRLSLAAVNQCCTLIYTSGTTGPPKGVMCSQDHLTWGSSQYQANTNHELCTEVFVSYLPLSHLAAQMLDVYLACTIGATVYFAQPDALKGTLGQTLQEVRPTCFLGVPRVWEKIYERMQEAGAQVGGVKKAVATWAKYHGLNYFNALRDGRTLSTYERACNSLAKALILNKVKAAIGFNRAEKFVSGAAPISKDVLEYFMSINIPIMEGYGMSESLSICSMSYPEQDRFRLGSVGKALPQCYTKLAPVDGCKPDEGEICMKGRSVFMGYLHMPEKTSETIDDEGWLHSGDIGRFDEDGFLYITGRIKELIITAGGENIPPVLIEEAVKKELPFVSFAFLCGDRRKYLSMLLTLKAETDDTTGEPQQILTPACQALFKDLGCDVQTVAEAVAEVKENPSGPLAKAIQDGIERYNKSGAVSNAQKIQKWALLPLDFSQPTGELNNTLKLKRSFVQEKYKDIIDSMYIPNKSLDVASRAHDKGDALPDLDYDSNLLA
;
A
#
# COMPACT_ATOMS: atom_id res chain seq x y z
N MET A 1 31.16 -9.81 34.61
CA MET A 1 31.77 -10.93 35.39
C MET A 1 30.59 -11.75 35.90
N HIS A 2 30.30 -12.98 35.46
CA HIS A 2 31.13 -14.22 35.44
C HIS A 2 31.52 -14.67 36.87
N ASN A 3 31.39 -15.94 37.27
CA ASN A 3 31.03 -17.14 36.48
C ASN A 3 30.46 -18.32 37.34
N THR A 4 29.87 -19.33 36.66
CA THR A 4 29.85 -20.83 36.90
C THR A 4 30.03 -21.46 38.32
N GLU A 5 29.62 -22.68 38.68
CA GLU A 5 28.83 -23.83 38.13
C GLU A 5 28.41 -24.75 39.33
N LEU A 6 27.21 -25.33 39.39
CA LEU A 6 26.78 -26.70 38.99
C LEU A 6 27.45 -27.94 39.67
N GLN A 7 26.59 -28.76 40.33
CA GLN A 7 26.74 -30.16 40.78
C GLN A 7 27.78 -30.45 41.90
N SER A 8 27.54 -31.34 42.87
CA SER A 8 26.86 -32.64 42.78
C SER A 8 26.47 -33.24 44.16
N THR A 9 25.53 -34.20 44.17
CA THR A 9 25.51 -35.44 45.01
C THR A 9 24.36 -36.35 44.51
N LEU A 10 24.53 -37.68 44.53
CA LEU A 10 23.67 -38.64 43.83
C LEU A 10 23.32 -39.89 44.68
N ARG A 11 22.07 -40.37 44.52
CA ARG A 11 21.58 -41.76 44.72
C ARG A 11 21.72 -42.40 46.13
N ARG A 12 20.60 -42.91 46.67
CA ARG A 12 20.24 -44.36 46.68
C ARG A 12 19.03 -44.68 47.58
N SER A 13 17.99 -45.30 47.01
CA SER A 13 17.39 -46.54 47.55
C SER A 13 16.50 -47.20 46.47
N LEU A 14 16.19 -48.49 46.63
CA LEU A 14 15.41 -49.35 45.72
C LEU A 14 14.69 -50.46 46.53
N ALA A 15 13.90 -51.30 45.85
CA ALA A 15 13.06 -52.42 46.36
C ALA A 15 11.64 -52.01 46.83
N HIS A 16 10.60 -52.85 46.73
CA HIS A 16 10.51 -54.23 46.22
C HIS A 16 9.17 -54.53 45.50
N SER A 17 8.90 -55.78 45.14
CA SER A 17 7.94 -56.17 44.08
C SER A 17 6.82 -57.14 44.50
N CYS A 18 5.82 -57.30 43.61
CA CYS A 18 5.05 -58.53 43.30
C CYS A 18 3.69 -58.87 43.96
N ILE A 19 2.65 -58.93 43.09
CA ILE A 19 1.64 -60.01 42.88
C ILE A 19 0.62 -60.36 44.01
N ILE A 20 -0.69 -60.29 43.70
CA ILE A 20 -1.70 -61.39 43.75
C ILE A 20 -3.09 -60.88 43.28
N ASN A 21 -3.91 -61.76 42.68
CA ASN A 21 -5.30 -61.59 42.23
C ASN A 21 -5.97 -62.99 42.35
N PRO A 22 -7.22 -63.19 42.82
CA PRO A 22 -8.37 -63.24 41.89
C PRO A 22 -9.82 -63.02 42.46
N SER A 23 -10.81 -62.89 41.55
CA SER A 23 -12.22 -63.39 41.66
C SER A 23 -13.23 -62.67 42.60
N GLN A 24 -14.59 -62.73 42.46
CA GLN A 24 -15.50 -63.13 41.35
C GLN A 24 -16.98 -62.66 41.60
N ARG A 25 -17.79 -62.52 40.51
CA ARG A 25 -19.29 -62.69 40.45
C ARG A 25 -20.19 -61.63 41.18
N GLN A 26 -21.49 -61.43 40.91
CA GLN A 26 -22.46 -61.98 39.92
C GLN A 26 -23.70 -61.06 39.67
N GLY A 27 -24.45 -61.28 38.57
CA GLY A 27 -25.86 -60.83 38.34
C GLY A 27 -26.02 -59.59 37.43
N ARG A 28 -26.55 -59.65 36.19
CA ARG A 28 -27.89 -60.02 35.64
C ARG A 28 -28.98 -58.96 35.89
N SER A 29 -29.88 -58.62 34.95
CA SER A 29 -30.05 -58.88 33.49
C SER A 29 -31.35 -58.17 33.01
N ALA A 30 -31.66 -57.87 31.75
CA ALA A 30 -31.08 -58.10 30.41
C ALA A 30 -31.30 -56.80 29.55
N HIS A 31 -31.57 -56.69 28.23
CA HIS A 31 -31.63 -57.49 26.97
C HIS A 31 -31.59 -56.44 25.81
N ALA A 32 -31.30 -56.67 24.53
CA ALA A 32 -30.87 -57.82 23.72
C ALA A 32 -30.02 -57.29 22.51
N ASP A 33 -29.91 -58.05 21.40
CA ASP A 33 -29.22 -57.69 20.13
C ASP A 33 -29.85 -58.52 18.97
N PRO A 34 -29.61 -58.25 17.66
CA PRO A 34 -28.43 -58.84 17.01
C PRO A 34 -27.75 -58.04 15.87
N THR A 35 -26.41 -57.97 15.91
CA THR A 35 -25.47 -58.03 14.75
C THR A 35 -25.37 -56.84 13.77
N SER A 36 -24.23 -56.54 13.10
CA SER A 36 -22.90 -57.19 13.06
C SER A 36 -21.74 -56.15 12.99
N GLY A 37 -20.53 -56.55 13.42
CA GLY A 37 -19.28 -55.76 13.31
C GLY A 37 -18.42 -56.11 12.06
N PRO A 38 -17.08 -55.89 12.04
CA PRO A 38 -16.16 -55.64 13.17
C PRO A 38 -15.45 -54.26 13.15
N ARG A 39 -14.39 -54.10 13.97
CA ARG A 39 -13.66 -52.85 14.29
C ARG A 39 -12.12 -53.02 14.15
N LEU A 40 -11.40 -51.93 14.48
CA LEU A 40 -10.00 -51.89 14.99
C LEU A 40 -8.87 -52.06 13.95
N ALA A 41 -7.64 -51.54 14.13
CA ALA A 41 -7.05 -50.79 15.26
C ALA A 41 -6.06 -49.67 14.81
N ILE A 42 -5.57 -48.87 15.77
CA ILE A 42 -4.54 -47.83 15.59
C ILE A 42 -3.13 -48.42 15.70
N SER A 43 -2.17 -47.90 14.91
CA SER A 43 -0.73 -47.94 15.21
C SER A 43 -0.05 -46.63 14.79
N ARG A 44 1.17 -46.34 15.27
CA ARG A 44 1.90 -45.08 15.03
C ARG A 44 3.30 -45.30 14.44
N GLN A 45 3.57 -44.60 13.33
CA GLN A 45 4.90 -44.12 12.89
C GLN A 45 6.02 -45.17 12.62
N PRO A 46 7.14 -44.75 12.00
CA PRO A 46 7.34 -43.66 11.04
C PRO A 46 7.81 -44.20 9.66
N LEU A 47 7.72 -43.41 8.60
CA LEU A 47 8.42 -43.72 7.34
C LEU A 47 9.18 -42.53 6.77
N ILE A 48 10.42 -42.83 6.40
CA ILE A 48 11.32 -42.02 5.57
C ILE A 48 11.39 -42.72 4.20
N GLY A 49 11.25 -41.96 3.13
CA GLY A 49 11.43 -42.42 1.74
C GLY A 49 10.95 -41.30 0.81
N ARG A 50 11.79 -40.64 0.00
CA ARG A 50 12.65 -41.13 -1.09
C ARG A 50 11.89 -41.81 -2.22
N TRP A 51 12.06 -41.19 -3.39
CA TRP A 51 11.69 -41.63 -4.74
C TRP A 51 11.89 -43.14 -5.00
N PRO A 52 10.91 -43.81 -5.65
CA PRO A 52 11.13 -45.09 -6.30
C PRO A 52 11.55 -44.89 -7.78
N SER A 53 12.80 -45.16 -8.09
CA SER A 53 13.26 -45.37 -9.47
C SER A 53 13.66 -46.83 -9.66
N VAL A 54 12.82 -47.63 -10.33
CA VAL A 54 13.16 -48.98 -10.79
C VAL A 54 12.60 -49.16 -12.20
N THR A 55 13.37 -49.84 -13.04
CA THR A 55 13.10 -50.07 -14.47
C THR A 55 12.53 -51.49 -14.70
N PRO A 56 12.77 -52.20 -15.83
CA PRO A 56 11.73 -52.41 -16.83
C PRO A 56 11.35 -53.89 -17.03
N GLU A 57 10.21 -54.16 -17.69
CA GLU A 57 10.10 -55.27 -18.67
C GLU A 57 8.73 -55.34 -19.37
N SER A 58 8.72 -55.22 -20.70
CA SER A 58 8.17 -56.23 -21.66
C SER A 58 8.02 -55.61 -23.06
N ASN A 59 8.22 -56.43 -24.09
CA ASN A 59 8.25 -55.98 -25.49
C ASN A 59 6.85 -56.05 -26.14
N GLU A 60 6.57 -55.18 -27.11
CA GLU A 60 6.29 -55.64 -28.48
C GLU A 60 6.52 -54.58 -29.60
N LYS A 61 7.47 -54.91 -30.48
CA LYS A 61 7.48 -54.74 -31.96
C LYS A 61 7.40 -53.36 -32.65
N TYR A 62 8.53 -53.02 -33.32
CA TYR A 62 8.69 -52.72 -34.78
C TYR A 62 7.81 -51.64 -35.45
N GLU A 63 8.30 -50.76 -36.34
CA GLU A 63 9.67 -50.45 -36.83
C GLU A 63 9.67 -49.03 -37.49
N PRO A 64 10.83 -48.41 -37.80
CA PRO A 64 10.91 -47.00 -38.18
C PRO A 64 10.90 -46.74 -39.71
N LYS A 65 10.77 -45.46 -40.07
CA LYS A 65 11.35 -44.91 -41.31
C LYS A 65 12.17 -43.68 -40.98
N GLY A 66 13.47 -43.74 -41.23
CA GLY A 66 14.32 -42.55 -41.32
C GLY A 66 14.45 -42.08 -42.77
N PHE A 67 14.91 -40.84 -42.96
CA PHE A 67 15.58 -40.43 -44.20
C PHE A 67 16.77 -39.50 -43.87
N ILE A 68 17.65 -39.33 -44.85
CA ILE A 68 19.06 -38.95 -44.65
C ILE A 68 19.29 -37.44 -44.89
N ALA A 69 20.39 -36.91 -44.35
CA ALA A 69 20.76 -35.49 -44.36
C ALA A 69 21.65 -35.05 -45.54
N GLU A 70 21.60 -33.75 -45.85
CA GLU A 70 22.60 -32.95 -46.58
C GLU A 70 22.50 -31.54 -45.96
N ILE A 71 23.47 -30.93 -45.25
CA ILE A 71 24.92 -30.68 -45.43
C ILE A 71 25.23 -29.40 -46.22
N ALA A 72 25.88 -28.46 -45.50
CA ALA A 72 26.74 -27.35 -45.92
C ALA A 72 26.18 -26.17 -46.76
N SER A 73 26.18 -25.00 -46.13
CA SER A 73 27.11 -23.95 -46.58
C SER A 73 27.70 -23.19 -45.38
N GLU A 74 29.03 -23.17 -45.25
CA GLU A 74 29.71 -22.49 -44.15
C GLU A 74 29.94 -21.01 -44.45
N ARG A 75 29.88 -20.15 -43.42
CA ARG A 75 30.79 -19.01 -43.30
C ARG A 75 31.44 -19.00 -41.92
N ARG A 76 32.77 -18.86 -41.92
CA ARG A 76 33.64 -19.08 -40.77
C ARG A 76 33.40 -18.06 -39.66
N ARG A 77 33.43 -18.51 -38.40
CA ARG A 77 33.87 -17.72 -37.25
C ARG A 77 35.11 -18.39 -36.67
N GLU A 78 36.11 -17.60 -36.33
CA GLU A 78 37.36 -18.08 -35.73
C GLU A 78 37.17 -18.41 -34.24
N PRO A 79 37.84 -19.43 -33.70
CA PRO A 79 37.84 -19.68 -32.25
C PRO A 79 38.80 -18.72 -31.55
N ARG A 80 38.32 -17.99 -30.53
CA ARG A 80 39.21 -17.39 -29.52
C ARG A 80 39.12 -18.17 -28.22
N VAL A 81 40.27 -18.73 -27.83
CA VAL A 81 40.45 -19.47 -26.59
C VAL A 81 40.29 -18.54 -25.40
N SER A 82 39.40 -18.88 -24.48
CA SER A 82 39.27 -18.22 -23.18
C SER A 82 40.35 -18.71 -22.22
N VAL A 83 41.40 -17.91 -22.02
CA VAL A 83 42.38 -18.10 -20.94
C VAL A 83 42.00 -17.16 -19.79
N PRO A 84 41.84 -17.65 -18.53
CA PRO A 84 41.47 -16.80 -17.41
C PRO A 84 42.64 -15.90 -16.99
N LEU A 85 42.42 -14.59 -17.03
CA LEU A 85 43.33 -13.61 -16.46
C LEU A 85 42.90 -13.31 -15.02
N PHE A 86 43.58 -13.93 -14.06
CA PHE A 86 43.59 -13.43 -12.69
C PHE A 86 44.24 -12.05 -12.69
N LEU A 87 43.61 -11.07 -12.06
CA LEU A 87 44.23 -9.81 -11.67
C LEU A 87 44.22 -9.73 -10.15
N GLU A 88 45.42 -9.68 -9.56
CA GLU A 88 45.62 -9.52 -8.13
C GLU A 88 45.25 -8.09 -7.69
N GLU A 89 44.83 -7.94 -6.43
CA GLU A 89 44.70 -6.62 -5.81
C GLU A 89 46.09 -6.00 -5.61
N VAL A 90 46.45 -5.03 -6.45
CA VAL A 90 47.69 -4.24 -6.30
C VAL A 90 47.32 -2.76 -6.05
N PRO A 91 47.61 -2.20 -4.86
CA PRO A 91 47.20 -0.85 -4.51
C PRO A 91 48.06 0.20 -5.24
N TYR A 92 47.43 0.99 -6.11
CA TYR A 92 48.11 2.11 -6.77
C TYR A 92 47.83 3.46 -6.09
N SER A 93 48.87 4.28 -6.07
CA SER A 93 48.95 5.53 -5.30
C SER A 93 48.39 6.73 -6.05
N ARG A 94 48.10 7.80 -5.29
CA ARG A 94 47.83 9.12 -5.86
C ARG A 94 49.07 9.64 -6.59
N ASN A 95 49.09 9.59 -7.92
CA ASN A 95 49.67 10.58 -8.87
C ASN A 95 50.03 9.96 -10.24
N THR A 96 49.05 9.48 -11.00
CA THR A 96 49.18 9.19 -12.44
C THR A 96 47.90 9.58 -13.18
N LEU A 97 48.05 10.22 -14.35
CA LEU A 97 46.93 10.64 -15.21
C LEU A 97 46.58 9.55 -16.24
N PRO A 98 45.30 9.37 -16.60
CA PRO A 98 44.89 8.48 -17.68
C PRO A 98 45.23 9.07 -19.07
N PRO A 99 45.34 8.23 -20.12
CA PRO A 99 45.62 8.69 -21.48
C PRO A 99 44.43 9.42 -22.10
N LEU A 100 44.71 10.42 -22.95
CA LEU A 100 43.70 11.13 -23.73
C LEU A 100 43.32 10.34 -25.00
N VAL A 101 42.07 10.51 -25.42
CA VAL A 101 41.56 10.12 -26.74
C VAL A 101 40.98 11.38 -27.39
N SER A 102 41.36 11.68 -28.64
CA SER A 102 40.74 12.76 -29.40
C SER A 102 39.55 12.24 -30.22
N VAL A 103 38.53 13.09 -30.35
CA VAL A 103 37.38 12.88 -31.23
C VAL A 103 37.13 14.19 -31.97
N GLU A 104 36.93 14.11 -33.28
CA GLU A 104 36.66 15.26 -34.14
C GLU A 104 35.16 15.45 -34.33
N VAL A 105 34.67 16.67 -34.11
CA VAL A 105 33.27 17.04 -34.41
C VAL A 105 33.27 18.37 -35.15
N ASN A 106 32.67 18.39 -36.35
CA ASN A 106 32.55 19.57 -37.22
C ASN A 106 33.89 20.29 -37.52
N GLY A 107 34.97 19.54 -37.75
CA GLY A 107 36.25 20.10 -38.19
C GLY A 107 37.10 20.74 -37.08
N LEU A 108 36.76 20.49 -35.81
CA LEU A 108 37.58 20.87 -34.65
C LEU A 108 37.90 19.62 -33.82
N GLU A 109 39.19 19.43 -33.57
CA GLU A 109 39.68 18.36 -32.69
C GLU A 109 39.49 18.77 -31.23
N VAL A 110 38.76 17.95 -30.47
CA VAL A 110 38.53 18.17 -29.03
C VAL A 110 39.05 16.97 -28.25
N ALA A 111 39.98 17.23 -27.33
CA ALA A 111 40.53 16.22 -26.43
C ALA A 111 39.69 16.14 -25.15
N ALA A 112 39.10 14.98 -24.87
CA ALA A 112 38.27 14.76 -23.68
C ALA A 112 39.03 13.99 -22.60
N LEU A 113 38.88 14.42 -21.34
CA LEU A 113 39.30 13.64 -20.18
C LEU A 113 38.07 12.89 -19.63
N ILE A 114 38.14 11.56 -19.58
CA ILE A 114 37.11 10.76 -18.90
C ILE A 114 37.42 10.79 -17.40
N HIS A 115 36.46 11.24 -16.59
CA HIS A 115 36.54 11.16 -15.14
C HIS A 115 35.33 10.41 -14.59
N THR A 116 35.59 9.35 -13.80
CA THR A 116 34.55 8.51 -13.22
C THR A 116 34.07 9.01 -11.86
N ALA A 117 32.77 8.88 -11.64
CA ALA A 117 32.05 8.75 -10.37
C ALA A 117 31.85 9.99 -9.44
N CYS A 118 30.67 9.97 -8.80
CA CYS A 118 30.27 10.57 -7.52
C CYS A 118 30.09 12.11 -7.38
N HIS A 119 28.88 12.47 -6.91
CA HIS A 119 28.47 13.67 -6.16
C HIS A 119 29.14 15.03 -6.41
N VAL A 120 28.31 16.02 -6.79
CA VAL A 120 28.56 17.44 -6.49
C VAL A 120 27.46 17.98 -5.58
N SER A 121 27.73 18.00 -4.27
CA SER A 121 27.21 19.06 -3.40
C SER A 121 28.18 20.23 -3.45
N PHE A 122 27.69 21.47 -3.48
CA PHE A 122 28.52 22.65 -3.72
C PHE A 122 29.53 22.91 -2.59
N ILE A 123 30.82 22.87 -2.92
CA ILE A 123 31.89 23.52 -2.14
C ILE A 123 32.52 24.59 -3.03
N SER A 124 32.51 25.84 -2.56
CA SER A 124 33.16 26.96 -3.23
C SER A 124 34.66 26.97 -2.94
N ALA A 125 35.50 26.91 -3.97
CA ALA A 125 36.94 27.10 -3.87
C ALA A 125 37.45 27.99 -5.01
N THR A 126 37.73 29.26 -4.71
CA THR A 126 38.36 30.19 -5.65
C THR A 126 39.85 29.91 -5.73
N LEU A 127 40.39 29.73 -6.95
CA LEU A 127 41.82 29.60 -7.15
C LEU A 127 42.51 30.97 -7.00
N VAL A 128 43.32 31.14 -5.96
CA VAL A 128 44.37 32.17 -5.88
C VAL A 128 45.66 31.43 -5.55
N GLY A 129 46.70 31.66 -6.36
CA GLY A 129 47.88 30.78 -6.40
C GLY A 129 48.80 30.85 -5.18
N GLU A 130 49.65 29.84 -5.06
CA GLU A 130 50.73 29.84 -4.06
C GLU A 130 51.70 31.01 -4.28
N LEU A 131 51.88 31.83 -3.25
CA LEU A 131 53.15 32.52 -3.02
C LEU A 131 53.44 32.55 -1.52
N SER A 132 54.61 32.04 -1.16
CA SER A 132 55.05 31.84 0.22
C SER A 132 55.29 33.17 0.95
N MET A 133 54.72 33.35 2.15
CA MET A 133 55.49 33.37 3.41
C MET A 133 54.67 33.78 4.66
N ARG A 134 54.87 33.00 5.75
CA ARG A 134 54.99 33.38 7.18
C ARG A 134 53.98 34.32 7.89
N GLN A 135 53.46 33.74 8.99
CA GLN A 135 53.39 34.30 10.36
C GLN A 135 52.28 35.29 10.79
N ASP A 136 51.45 34.78 11.72
CA ASP A 136 51.19 35.31 13.07
C ASP A 136 50.18 36.47 13.35
N VAL A 137 49.16 36.12 14.14
CA VAL A 137 48.53 36.87 15.26
C VAL A 137 47.36 37.87 15.02
N ILE A 138 46.16 37.39 15.41
CA ILE A 138 45.04 38.00 16.19
C ILE A 138 45.21 39.44 16.78
N PRO A 139 44.14 40.24 17.07
CA PRO A 139 42.81 40.45 16.43
C PRO A 139 42.45 41.96 16.19
N ASP A 140 41.20 42.24 15.76
CA ASP A 140 40.18 43.03 16.51
C ASP A 140 39.39 44.17 15.79
N THR A 141 38.16 44.42 16.29
CA THR A 141 37.33 45.65 16.24
C THR A 141 36.86 46.34 14.93
N SER A 142 35.53 46.34 14.77
CA SER A 142 34.65 47.53 14.63
C SER A 142 34.35 48.24 13.27
N VAL A 143 33.04 48.33 12.99
CA VAL A 143 32.26 49.54 12.59
C VAL A 143 32.37 50.09 11.11
N PRO A 144 31.31 50.72 10.53
CA PRO A 144 31.14 51.00 9.08
C PRO A 144 31.38 52.53 8.76
N PRO A 145 30.88 53.24 7.68
CA PRO A 145 29.93 52.86 6.60
C PRO A 145 30.04 53.49 5.16
N SER A 146 29.30 52.89 4.21
CA SER A 146 28.54 53.58 3.12
C SER A 146 29.34 54.25 1.92
N PRO A 147 28.73 54.98 0.93
CA PRO A 147 28.93 54.60 -0.49
C PRO A 147 29.29 55.75 -1.48
N LEU A 148 29.63 55.41 -2.75
CA LEU A 148 29.62 56.23 -4.00
C LEU A 148 30.08 55.33 -5.18
N SER A 149 30.09 55.71 -6.47
CA SER A 149 28.95 56.03 -7.36
C SER A 149 29.37 56.11 -8.85
N SER A 150 28.51 55.67 -9.79
CA SER A 150 28.49 56.02 -11.25
C SER A 150 29.71 55.63 -12.14
N GLY A 151 29.51 55.42 -13.46
CA GLY A 151 30.63 55.36 -14.42
C GLY A 151 30.45 54.56 -15.72
N THR A 152 29.72 55.12 -16.68
CA THR A 152 29.63 54.80 -18.13
C THR A 152 30.85 54.18 -18.85
N GLY A 153 30.64 53.30 -19.84
CA GLY A 153 31.58 53.08 -20.95
C GLY A 153 31.31 51.88 -21.88
N VAL A 154 31.10 52.11 -23.19
CA VAL A 154 31.08 51.09 -24.26
C VAL A 154 31.63 51.68 -25.56
N PRO A 155 32.55 50.99 -26.25
CA PRO A 155 32.40 50.74 -27.69
C PRO A 155 32.66 49.27 -28.07
N TRP A 156 32.31 48.91 -29.31
CA TRP A 156 32.27 47.53 -29.83
C TRP A 156 33.56 47.13 -30.56
N LEU A 157 33.91 45.83 -30.55
CA LEU A 157 33.94 45.02 -31.77
C LEU A 157 33.94 43.49 -31.49
N VAL A 158 33.59 42.74 -32.54
CA VAL A 158 33.60 41.27 -32.77
C VAL A 158 34.91 40.62 -32.27
N GLU A 159 34.97 39.44 -31.65
CA GLU A 159 34.56 38.12 -32.19
C GLU A 159 34.20 37.05 -31.13
N GLY A 160 33.76 35.87 -31.59
CA GLY A 160 32.90 34.92 -30.86
C GLY A 160 33.43 34.29 -29.55
N LYS A 161 32.54 34.23 -28.55
CA LYS A 161 32.48 33.24 -27.45
C LYS A 161 31.15 33.36 -26.70
N LEU A 162 30.62 32.24 -26.18
CA LEU A 162 29.51 32.31 -25.20
C LEU A 162 29.95 33.10 -23.96
N ARG A 163 29.02 33.86 -23.38
CA ARG A 163 29.15 34.44 -22.04
C ARG A 163 27.91 34.10 -21.23
N TYR A 164 28.08 33.35 -20.14
CA TYR A 164 27.08 33.31 -19.08
C TYR A 164 27.11 34.62 -18.29
N VAL A 165 25.96 35.02 -17.74
CA VAL A 165 25.84 36.19 -16.85
C VAL A 165 25.43 35.69 -15.47
N GLU A 166 26.34 35.77 -14.50
CA GLU A 166 26.08 35.44 -13.11
C GLU A 166 25.56 36.68 -12.36
N LEU A 167 24.37 36.60 -11.76
CA LEU A 167 23.76 37.68 -10.98
C LEU A 167 23.76 37.35 -9.47
N SER A 168 24.85 37.72 -8.79
CA SER A 168 24.95 37.58 -7.33
C SER A 168 24.29 38.76 -6.60
N LEU A 169 23.12 38.53 -6.00
CA LEU A 169 22.43 39.50 -5.14
C LEU A 169 22.75 39.26 -3.66
N ARG A 170 23.75 39.97 -3.12
CA ARG A 170 23.91 40.10 -1.66
C ARG A 170 22.94 41.16 -1.12
N GLY A 171 22.27 40.81 -0.02
CA GLY A 171 20.96 41.38 0.33
C GLY A 171 20.93 42.85 0.75
N SER A 172 19.88 43.54 0.30
CA SER A 172 19.31 44.73 0.94
C SER A 172 17.80 44.83 0.61
N LYS A 173 17.02 45.51 1.47
CA LYS A 173 15.55 45.61 1.32
C LYS A 173 15.12 46.78 0.41
N HIS A 174 15.36 46.71 -0.90
CA HIS A 174 14.73 47.62 -1.87
C HIS A 174 14.27 46.90 -3.13
N VAL A 175 13.23 47.45 -3.78
CA VAL A 175 12.64 46.90 -5.01
C VAL A 175 13.46 47.39 -6.21
N THR A 176 14.15 46.48 -6.89
CA THR A 176 14.87 46.78 -8.13
C THR A 176 13.96 46.52 -9.33
N GLN A 177 13.61 47.57 -10.09
CA GLN A 177 12.95 47.40 -11.39
C GLN A 177 13.95 46.86 -12.42
N LEU A 178 13.54 45.84 -13.18
CA LEU A 178 14.32 45.31 -14.29
C LEU A 178 13.86 45.96 -15.60
N HIS A 179 14.68 46.84 -16.18
CA HIS A 179 14.46 47.32 -17.55
C HIS A 179 15.10 46.37 -18.55
N VAL A 180 14.27 45.61 -19.27
CA VAL A 180 14.71 44.75 -20.38
C VAL A 180 15.01 45.63 -21.59
N ALA A 181 16.21 45.47 -22.18
CA ALA A 181 16.58 46.16 -23.41
C ALA A 181 15.77 45.62 -24.61
N ARG A 182 15.58 46.44 -25.66
CA ARG A 182 14.73 46.07 -26.81
C ARG A 182 15.22 44.86 -27.60
N ASP A 183 16.53 44.63 -27.62
CA ASP A 183 17.17 43.64 -28.47
C ASP A 183 17.66 42.45 -27.63
N LEU A 184 16.81 41.44 -27.48
CA LEU A 184 17.18 40.11 -26.99
C LEU A 184 17.33 39.15 -28.17
N PRO A 185 18.28 38.19 -28.13
CA PRO A 185 18.34 37.11 -29.12
C PRO A 185 17.11 36.20 -28.99
N SER A 186 16.73 35.56 -30.10
CA SER A 186 15.51 34.73 -30.22
C SER A 186 15.45 33.50 -29.30
N ASP A 187 16.57 33.14 -28.68
CA ASP A 187 16.80 31.81 -28.10
C ASP A 187 16.94 31.86 -26.57
N LEU A 188 16.65 33.00 -25.93
CA LEU A 188 16.79 33.18 -24.48
C LEU A 188 15.63 32.53 -23.70
N VAL A 189 15.84 31.29 -23.24
CA VAL A 189 14.92 30.62 -22.31
C VAL A 189 15.09 31.14 -20.88
N LEU A 190 14.13 31.93 -20.39
CA LEU A 190 14.04 32.35 -19.00
C LEU A 190 13.18 31.38 -18.18
N GLY A 191 13.80 30.64 -17.26
CA GLY A 191 13.12 29.69 -16.37
C GLY A 191 12.12 30.37 -15.42
N VAL A 192 10.82 30.08 -15.61
CA VAL A 192 9.71 30.79 -14.94
C VAL A 192 9.72 30.63 -13.41
N ASP A 193 10.25 29.53 -12.88
CA ASP A 193 10.25 29.27 -11.42
C ASP A 193 11.17 30.20 -10.62
N PHE A 194 12.15 30.86 -11.26
CA PHE A 194 12.97 31.87 -10.58
C PHE A 194 12.13 33.12 -10.21
N LEU A 195 11.18 33.50 -11.07
CA LEU A 195 10.36 34.70 -10.87
C LEU A 195 9.32 34.54 -9.75
N LYS A 196 8.76 33.34 -9.56
CA LYS A 196 7.76 33.07 -8.50
C LYS A 196 8.30 33.27 -7.09
N LYS A 197 9.60 33.01 -6.86
CA LYS A 197 10.22 33.15 -5.52
C LYS A 197 10.68 34.57 -5.16
N ALA A 198 10.74 35.48 -6.13
CA ALA A 198 11.38 36.80 -5.98
C ALA A 198 10.43 38.01 -5.89
N GLN A 199 9.10 37.82 -6.01
CA GLN A 199 8.09 38.90 -6.02
C GLN A 199 8.36 40.04 -7.04
N VAL A 200 9.02 39.75 -8.16
CA VAL A 200 9.32 40.76 -9.20
C VAL A 200 8.06 41.05 -10.03
N ARG A 201 7.61 42.30 -10.07
CA ARG A 201 6.66 42.78 -11.09
C ARG A 201 7.38 43.00 -12.41
N VAL A 202 6.92 42.33 -13.46
CA VAL A 202 7.34 42.55 -14.84
C VAL A 202 6.24 43.32 -15.57
N ASN A 203 6.57 44.50 -16.10
CA ASN A 203 5.69 45.25 -16.99
C ASN A 203 6.02 44.90 -18.44
N PHE A 204 5.02 44.47 -19.21
CA PHE A 204 5.16 44.22 -20.65
C PHE A 204 4.83 45.49 -21.45
N PRO A 205 5.34 45.64 -22.69
CA PRO A 205 4.94 46.73 -23.59
C PRO A 205 3.45 46.71 -23.95
N GLU A 206 2.92 47.86 -24.35
CA GLU A 206 1.47 48.17 -24.44
C GLU A 206 0.63 47.33 -25.43
N ASN A 207 1.25 46.40 -26.18
CA ASN A 207 0.61 45.61 -27.23
C ASN A 207 0.29 44.15 -26.84
N CYS A 208 0.41 43.78 -25.56
CA CYS A 208 0.08 42.43 -25.08
C CYS A 208 -1.39 42.33 -24.62
N ILE A 209 -2.22 41.55 -25.33
CA ILE A 209 -3.62 41.27 -24.96
C ILE A 209 -3.70 39.90 -24.27
N PHE A 210 -4.34 39.83 -23.11
CA PHE A 210 -4.71 38.58 -22.44
C PHE A 210 -6.18 38.23 -22.71
N LEU A 211 -6.46 36.94 -22.93
CA LEU A 211 -7.82 36.38 -22.97
C LEU A 211 -7.89 35.15 -22.05
N PRO A 212 -8.99 34.95 -21.28
CA PRO A 212 -9.08 33.86 -20.31
C PRO A 212 -9.56 32.53 -20.91
N ASN A 213 -8.93 31.43 -20.46
CA ASN A 213 -9.32 30.01 -20.50
C ASN A 213 -10.34 29.52 -21.57
N GLY A 214 -9.91 28.63 -22.47
CA GLY A 214 -10.80 28.06 -23.50
C GLY A 214 -10.34 26.81 -24.26
N GLY A 215 -9.66 25.83 -23.62
CA GLY A 215 -9.65 24.42 -24.07
C GLY A 215 -9.05 24.05 -25.45
N GLN A 216 -8.41 24.96 -26.19
CA GLN A 216 -7.73 24.66 -27.46
C GLN A 216 -6.37 25.37 -27.57
N GLU A 217 -5.51 24.89 -28.47
CA GLU A 217 -4.15 25.40 -28.70
C GLU A 217 -4.12 26.92 -28.92
N THR A 218 -3.45 27.66 -28.03
CA THR A 218 -3.33 29.11 -28.12
C THR A 218 -2.17 29.49 -29.05
N LYS A 219 -2.41 29.53 -30.36
CA LYS A 219 -1.42 29.95 -31.36
C LYS A 219 -1.16 31.47 -31.29
N VAL A 220 -0.04 31.86 -30.67
CA VAL A 220 0.44 33.26 -30.66
C VAL A 220 1.17 33.57 -31.97
N ARG A 221 0.71 34.58 -32.72
CA ARG A 221 1.40 35.10 -33.91
C ARG A 221 2.22 36.34 -33.58
N PHE A 222 3.51 36.29 -33.86
CA PHE A 222 4.36 37.48 -34.00
C PHE A 222 4.35 37.94 -35.47
N ASN A 223 3.88 39.16 -35.73
CA ASN A 223 3.82 39.72 -37.08
C ASN A 223 5.18 40.28 -37.51
N GLY A 224 6.09 39.39 -37.90
CA GLY A 224 7.37 39.74 -38.50
C GLY A 224 8.29 38.51 -38.59
N LEU A 225 8.75 38.20 -39.81
CA LEU A 225 9.55 37.00 -40.15
C LEU A 225 8.78 35.68 -39.93
N GLY A 226 8.24 35.11 -41.02
CA GLY A 226 7.42 33.91 -40.98
C GLY A 226 8.19 32.63 -40.69
N ARG A 227 8.36 32.29 -39.41
CA ARG A 227 8.61 30.93 -38.91
C ARG A 227 7.68 30.66 -37.73
N GLU A 228 6.97 29.53 -37.75
CA GLU A 228 6.18 29.11 -36.58
C GLU A 228 7.13 28.57 -35.50
N TRP A 229 6.88 28.95 -34.24
CA TRP A 229 7.64 28.48 -33.09
C TRP A 229 6.80 27.44 -32.35
N GLN A 230 7.21 26.16 -32.41
CA GLN A 230 6.67 25.14 -31.51
C GLN A 230 7.34 25.28 -30.15
N SER A 231 6.58 25.19 -29.06
CA SER A 231 7.13 25.16 -27.70
C SER A 231 7.98 23.91 -27.51
N GLY A 232 9.22 24.06 -27.04
CA GLY A 232 10.23 23.00 -26.87
C GLY A 232 9.95 21.96 -25.79
N TRP A 233 8.69 21.56 -25.59
CA TRP A 233 8.33 20.23 -25.10
C TRP A 233 7.92 19.40 -26.31
N ALA A 234 8.93 18.92 -27.06
CA ALA A 234 8.71 17.81 -27.96
C ALA A 234 8.48 16.55 -27.10
N PRO A 235 7.40 15.78 -27.32
CA PRO A 235 7.24 14.51 -26.62
C PRO A 235 8.29 13.52 -27.13
N GLU A 236 9.25 13.16 -26.27
CA GLU A 236 10.18 12.04 -26.55
C GLU A 236 9.46 10.68 -26.61
N SER A 237 8.15 10.65 -26.34
CA SER A 237 7.23 9.51 -26.53
C SER A 237 6.57 9.44 -27.92
N ARG A 238 7.08 10.18 -28.92
CA ARG A 238 6.79 9.93 -30.35
C ARG A 238 8.03 9.54 -31.14
N GLU A 239 8.73 8.52 -30.63
CA GLU A 239 9.19 7.44 -31.53
C GLU A 239 7.99 6.94 -32.37
N MET A 240 8.23 6.29 -33.52
CA MET A 240 7.20 6.05 -34.55
C MET A 240 5.86 5.54 -33.97
N GLU A 241 4.74 6.01 -34.54
CA GLU A 241 3.41 5.41 -34.31
C GLU A 241 3.41 3.97 -34.87
N GLU A 242 3.98 3.03 -34.12
CA GLU A 242 3.90 1.61 -34.42
C GLU A 242 2.44 1.20 -34.44
N ASN A 243 2.00 0.71 -35.59
CA ASN A 243 0.62 0.29 -35.79
C ASN A 243 0.37 -1.04 -35.07
N PHE A 244 0.15 -0.98 -33.75
CA PHE A 244 -0.03 -2.16 -32.91
C PHE A 244 -1.20 -3.06 -33.36
N ASP A 245 -2.11 -2.58 -34.21
CA ASP A 245 -3.18 -3.39 -34.79
C ASP A 245 -2.72 -4.36 -35.90
N GLU A 246 -1.45 -4.32 -36.29
CA GLU A 246 -0.77 -5.37 -37.07
C GLU A 246 -0.35 -6.58 -36.21
N TYR A 247 -0.24 -6.41 -34.89
CA TYR A 247 0.18 -7.47 -33.96
C TYR A 247 -1.03 -8.27 -33.48
N ARG A 248 -1.27 -9.40 -34.15
CA ARG A 248 -2.48 -10.23 -33.98
C ARG A 248 -2.21 -11.63 -33.43
N ASN A 249 -1.20 -11.75 -32.57
CA ASN A 249 -0.81 -12.99 -31.89
C ASN A 249 -1.29 -13.04 -30.42
N GLY A 250 -2.29 -12.23 -30.06
CA GLY A 250 -2.89 -12.19 -28.74
C GLY A 250 -3.67 -13.47 -28.36
N PRO A 251 -4.06 -13.60 -27.08
CA PRO A 251 -4.00 -12.55 -26.06
C PRO A 251 -2.64 -12.46 -25.32
N ASP A 252 -1.76 -13.45 -25.48
CA ASP A 252 -0.54 -13.63 -24.67
C ASP A 252 0.72 -12.96 -25.26
N GLN A 253 0.60 -12.23 -26.38
CA GLN A 253 1.71 -11.51 -27.00
C GLN A 253 2.24 -10.35 -26.12
N VAL A 254 3.53 -10.06 -26.25
CA VAL A 254 4.18 -8.85 -25.73
C VAL A 254 4.41 -7.92 -26.92
N LEU A 255 3.91 -6.68 -26.86
CA LEU A 255 4.19 -5.67 -27.88
C LEU A 255 5.57 -5.04 -27.66
N PRO A 256 6.27 -4.56 -28.71
CA PRO A 256 7.51 -3.82 -28.57
C PRO A 256 7.33 -2.63 -27.62
N ALA A 257 8.31 -2.41 -26.75
CA ALA A 257 8.33 -1.26 -25.85
C ALA A 257 9.78 -0.92 -25.45
N THR A 258 10.16 0.34 -25.60
CA THR A 258 11.45 0.89 -25.19
C THR A 258 11.45 1.28 -23.71
N HIS A 259 10.38 1.93 -23.25
CA HIS A 259 10.22 2.46 -21.89
C HIS A 259 9.53 1.49 -20.92
N ASN A 260 9.90 1.57 -19.65
CA ASN A 260 9.30 0.83 -18.53
C ASN A 260 8.04 1.49 -17.92
N LYS A 261 7.75 2.73 -18.31
CA LYS A 261 6.68 3.57 -17.75
C LYS A 261 5.92 4.31 -18.85
N THR A 262 4.61 4.50 -18.66
CA THR A 262 3.73 5.30 -19.51
C THR A 262 2.56 5.85 -18.70
N TRP A 263 1.84 6.83 -19.25
CA TRP A 263 0.66 7.47 -18.67
C TRP A 263 -0.53 7.46 -19.64
N GLU A 264 -0.40 6.84 -20.83
CA GLU A 264 -1.48 6.78 -21.82
C GLU A 264 -2.27 5.46 -21.72
N ALA A 265 -3.58 5.55 -22.03
CA ALA A 265 -4.55 4.47 -21.86
C ALA A 265 -4.30 3.23 -22.74
N ASP A 266 -3.79 3.48 -23.95
CA ASP A 266 -3.41 2.54 -25.00
C ASP A 266 -1.90 2.21 -24.99
N GLY A 267 -1.14 2.83 -24.07
CA GLY A 267 0.30 2.67 -23.95
C GLY A 267 0.74 1.26 -23.54
N VAL A 268 1.96 0.92 -23.96
CA VAL A 268 2.64 -0.34 -23.65
C VAL A 268 3.87 -0.09 -22.76
N VAL A 269 4.27 -1.08 -21.96
CA VAL A 269 5.50 -1.03 -21.16
C VAL A 269 6.45 -2.18 -21.45
N LYS A 270 7.75 -1.93 -21.28
CA LYS A 270 8.80 -2.93 -21.30
C LYS A 270 8.78 -3.73 -20.00
N LEU A 271 8.45 -5.01 -20.10
CA LEU A 271 8.40 -5.92 -18.95
C LEU A 271 9.81 -6.23 -18.41
N TYR A 272 9.93 -6.28 -17.07
CA TYR A 272 11.15 -6.73 -16.39
C TYR A 272 11.20 -8.26 -16.36
N ILE A 273 11.63 -8.87 -17.47
CA ILE A 273 11.85 -10.31 -17.60
C ILE A 273 13.36 -10.59 -17.59
N GLU A 274 13.76 -11.62 -16.85
CA GLU A 274 15.16 -12.06 -16.73
C GLU A 274 15.38 -13.37 -17.50
N GLU A 275 16.65 -13.71 -17.81
CA GLU A 275 16.98 -14.96 -18.52
C GLU A 275 16.77 -16.21 -17.63
N GLU A 276 17.01 -16.08 -16.33
CA GLU A 276 16.84 -17.14 -15.32
C GLU A 276 16.24 -16.58 -14.01
N GLY A 277 15.90 -17.46 -13.08
CA GLY A 277 15.54 -17.08 -11.71
C GLY A 277 14.09 -16.60 -11.54
N ALA A 278 13.87 -15.74 -10.54
CA ALA A 278 12.55 -15.48 -9.99
C ALA A 278 11.64 -14.61 -10.87
N MET A 279 12.14 -14.04 -11.98
CA MET A 279 11.38 -13.18 -12.92
C MET A 279 11.34 -13.68 -14.37
N ALA A 280 11.91 -14.86 -14.66
CA ALA A 280 12.03 -15.43 -16.01
C ALA A 280 10.78 -16.15 -16.55
N GLY A 281 9.66 -16.21 -15.79
CA GLY A 281 8.45 -16.90 -16.22
C GLY A 281 7.80 -16.25 -17.44
N ALA A 282 7.35 -17.03 -18.42
CA ALA A 282 6.67 -16.49 -19.60
C ALA A 282 5.44 -15.64 -19.21
N PRO A 283 5.24 -14.46 -19.82
CA PRO A 283 4.06 -13.64 -19.57
C PRO A 283 2.80 -14.30 -20.17
N PHE A 284 1.66 -14.06 -19.55
CA PHE A 284 0.36 -14.53 -20.03
C PHE A 284 -0.77 -13.59 -19.59
N SER A 285 -1.84 -13.58 -20.38
CA SER A 285 -2.97 -12.67 -20.28
C SER A 285 -3.97 -13.05 -19.18
N VAL A 286 -4.79 -12.07 -18.80
CA VAL A 286 -5.93 -12.27 -17.89
C VAL A 286 -6.97 -13.21 -18.53
N HIS A 287 -7.05 -13.25 -19.86
CA HIS A 287 -7.89 -14.22 -20.58
C HIS A 287 -7.35 -15.65 -20.46
N THR A 288 -6.07 -15.89 -20.77
CA THR A 288 -5.46 -17.23 -20.68
C THR A 288 -5.46 -17.75 -19.25
N LEU A 289 -5.19 -16.88 -18.25
CA LEU A 289 -5.35 -17.21 -16.82
C LEU A 289 -6.73 -17.81 -16.53
N MET A 290 -7.81 -17.20 -17.04
CA MET A 290 -9.17 -17.67 -16.77
C MET A 290 -9.55 -18.88 -17.63
N GLN A 291 -9.15 -18.89 -18.90
CA GLN A 291 -9.40 -19.97 -19.85
C GLN A 291 -8.76 -21.29 -19.39
N ASP A 292 -7.53 -21.24 -18.86
CA ASP A 292 -6.85 -22.42 -18.30
C ASP A 292 -7.64 -23.03 -17.15
N ARG A 293 -8.27 -22.23 -16.29
CA ARG A 293 -9.10 -22.76 -15.18
C ARG A 293 -10.46 -23.25 -15.65
N ALA A 294 -11.08 -22.56 -16.62
CA ALA A 294 -12.30 -23.00 -17.27
C ALA A 294 -12.13 -24.31 -18.06
N ARG A 295 -10.92 -24.58 -18.59
CA ARG A 295 -10.53 -25.83 -19.23
C ARG A 295 -10.22 -26.92 -18.22
N ASP A 296 -9.22 -26.71 -17.37
CA ASP A 296 -8.62 -27.75 -16.53
C ASP A 296 -9.50 -28.11 -15.32
N TYR A 297 -10.24 -27.12 -14.81
CA TYR A 297 -11.07 -27.22 -13.60
C TYR A 297 -12.53 -26.81 -13.87
N ALA A 298 -13.01 -27.06 -15.10
CA ALA A 298 -14.32 -26.67 -15.63
C ALA A 298 -15.51 -26.80 -14.66
N LYS A 299 -15.52 -27.84 -13.80
CA LYS A 299 -16.62 -28.15 -12.86
C LYS A 299 -16.34 -27.75 -11.39
N HIS A 300 -15.17 -27.19 -11.09
CA HIS A 300 -14.84 -26.72 -9.75
C HIS A 300 -15.58 -25.40 -9.46
N PRO A 301 -16.21 -25.22 -8.28
CA PRO A 301 -16.90 -23.99 -7.92
C PRO A 301 -15.89 -22.83 -7.78
N ALA A 302 -16.05 -21.81 -8.63
CA ALA A 302 -15.26 -20.59 -8.59
C ALA A 302 -15.89 -19.55 -7.66
N LEU A 303 -17.21 -19.31 -7.79
CA LEU A 303 -17.91 -18.25 -7.09
C LEU A 303 -19.12 -18.79 -6.31
N ALA A 304 -19.42 -18.17 -5.17
CA ALA A 304 -20.58 -18.46 -4.36
C ALA A 304 -21.16 -17.18 -3.73
N VAL A 305 -22.47 -16.93 -3.88
CA VAL A 305 -23.16 -15.81 -3.21
C VAL A 305 -24.49 -16.27 -2.62
N LYS A 306 -24.81 -15.77 -1.42
CA LYS A 306 -26.06 -16.07 -0.74
C LYS A 306 -27.17 -15.13 -1.22
N ARG A 307 -28.26 -15.68 -1.75
CA ARG A 307 -29.46 -14.97 -2.23
C ARG A 307 -30.69 -15.69 -1.67
N GLU A 308 -31.66 -14.95 -1.16
CA GLU A 308 -32.92 -15.50 -0.60
C GLU A 308 -32.67 -16.55 0.50
N GLY A 309 -31.54 -16.44 1.22
CA GLY A 309 -31.11 -17.38 2.26
C GLY A 309 -30.33 -18.60 1.77
N ALA A 310 -30.22 -18.84 0.46
CA ALA A 310 -29.54 -19.99 -0.14
C ALA A 310 -28.26 -19.59 -0.90
N TRP A 311 -27.23 -20.44 -0.90
CA TRP A 311 -26.04 -20.23 -1.73
C TRP A 311 -26.33 -20.61 -3.19
N ARG A 312 -26.02 -19.68 -4.10
CA ARG A 312 -25.93 -19.93 -5.55
C ARG A 312 -24.45 -19.96 -5.94
N TYR A 313 -24.11 -20.84 -6.88
CA TYR A 313 -22.73 -21.18 -7.25
C TYR A 313 -22.50 -21.04 -8.75
N TRP A 314 -21.28 -20.66 -9.13
CA TRP A 314 -20.77 -20.71 -10.50
C TRP A 314 -19.51 -21.57 -10.51
N THR A 315 -19.42 -22.48 -11.48
CA THR A 315 -18.17 -23.19 -11.79
C THR A 315 -17.20 -22.31 -12.58
N TYR A 316 -15.92 -22.69 -12.65
CA TYR A 316 -14.94 -21.98 -13.50
C TYR A 316 -15.35 -21.92 -14.98
N LYS A 317 -16.07 -22.92 -15.49
CA LYS A 317 -16.61 -22.87 -16.85
C LYS A 317 -17.69 -21.79 -16.99
N GLU A 318 -18.72 -21.82 -16.13
CA GLU A 318 -19.83 -20.87 -16.17
C GLU A 318 -19.32 -19.43 -15.98
N TYR A 319 -18.39 -19.22 -15.05
CA TYR A 319 -17.77 -17.91 -14.81
C TYR A 319 -17.04 -17.36 -16.06
N PHE A 320 -16.32 -18.20 -16.80
CA PHE A 320 -15.63 -17.80 -18.04
C PHE A 320 -16.61 -17.58 -19.21
N GLU A 321 -17.63 -18.44 -19.35
CA GLU A 321 -18.66 -18.30 -20.39
C GLU A 321 -19.56 -17.07 -20.17
N GLU A 322 -19.91 -16.74 -18.92
CA GLU A 322 -20.63 -15.50 -18.58
C GLU A 322 -19.73 -14.26 -18.79
N SER A 323 -18.43 -14.34 -18.48
CA SER A 323 -17.50 -13.22 -18.72
C SER A 323 -17.30 -12.93 -20.21
N ARG A 324 -17.18 -13.98 -21.05
CA ARG A 324 -17.19 -13.83 -22.53
C ARG A 324 -18.53 -13.31 -23.06
N THR A 325 -19.64 -13.71 -22.45
CA THR A 325 -20.98 -13.19 -22.78
C THR A 325 -21.06 -11.69 -22.51
N VAL A 326 -20.62 -11.23 -21.34
CA VAL A 326 -20.58 -9.80 -20.98
C VAL A 326 -19.60 -9.03 -21.87
N ALA A 327 -18.45 -9.60 -22.24
CA ALA A 327 -17.53 -8.98 -23.19
C ALA A 327 -18.19 -8.67 -24.54
N LYS A 328 -18.88 -9.66 -25.14
CA LYS A 328 -19.66 -9.46 -26.38
C LYS A 328 -20.75 -8.40 -26.20
N ALA A 329 -21.43 -8.39 -25.05
CA ALA A 329 -22.46 -7.40 -24.75
C ALA A 329 -21.90 -5.98 -24.65
N PHE A 330 -20.75 -5.79 -23.99
CA PHE A 330 -20.07 -4.49 -23.89
C PHE A 330 -19.58 -3.98 -25.25
N ILE A 331 -18.92 -4.84 -26.03
CA ILE A 331 -18.56 -4.56 -27.43
C ILE A 331 -19.80 -4.11 -28.22
N ARG A 332 -20.92 -4.82 -28.08
CA ARG A 332 -22.17 -4.54 -28.81
C ARG A 332 -22.87 -3.25 -28.39
N LEU A 333 -22.75 -2.88 -27.13
CA LEU A 333 -23.13 -1.57 -26.57
C LEU A 333 -22.14 -0.46 -26.94
N GLY A 334 -21.07 -0.80 -27.68
CA GLY A 334 -20.17 0.13 -28.32
C GLY A 334 -18.85 0.38 -27.58
N LEU A 335 -18.42 -0.51 -26.67
CA LEU A 335 -17.14 -0.37 -25.97
C LEU A 335 -15.95 -0.45 -26.95
N GLU A 336 -15.26 0.67 -27.10
CA GLU A 336 -13.99 0.78 -27.82
C GLU A 336 -12.82 0.30 -26.93
N ARG A 337 -11.71 -0.12 -27.55
CA ARG A 337 -10.49 -0.47 -26.81
C ARG A 337 -10.00 0.73 -25.99
N PHE A 338 -9.38 0.45 -24.84
CA PHE A 338 -8.76 1.43 -23.94
C PHE A 338 -9.71 2.49 -23.33
N HIS A 339 -11.03 2.31 -23.45
CA HIS A 339 -12.04 3.14 -22.79
C HIS A 339 -12.57 2.48 -21.51
N GLY A 340 -13.01 3.30 -20.55
CA GLY A 340 -13.38 2.85 -19.22
C GLY A 340 -14.72 2.09 -19.13
N VAL A 341 -14.75 1.09 -18.27
CA VAL A 341 -15.99 0.52 -17.70
C VAL A 341 -15.98 0.74 -16.18
N CYS A 342 -16.84 1.63 -15.69
CA CYS A 342 -16.93 1.92 -14.26
C CYS A 342 -17.85 0.92 -13.56
N ILE A 343 -17.34 0.18 -12.57
CA ILE A 343 -18.11 -0.84 -11.83
C ILE A 343 -18.30 -0.40 -10.37
N MET A 344 -19.55 -0.16 -9.96
CA MET A 344 -19.90 0.40 -8.64
C MET A 344 -20.94 -0.46 -7.90
N GLY A 345 -20.51 -1.13 -6.84
CA GLY A 345 -21.38 -1.97 -6.01
C GLY A 345 -20.62 -2.71 -4.92
N PHE A 346 -21.33 -3.45 -4.08
CA PHE A 346 -20.74 -4.42 -3.18
C PHE A 346 -20.24 -5.66 -3.93
N ASN A 347 -19.40 -6.45 -3.25
CA ASN A 347 -18.74 -7.60 -3.85
C ASN A 347 -19.76 -8.68 -4.26
N SER A 348 -19.75 -9.05 -5.55
CA SER A 348 -20.73 -9.94 -6.16
C SER A 348 -20.14 -10.69 -7.37
N PRO A 349 -20.76 -11.81 -7.81
CA PRO A 349 -20.38 -12.46 -9.07
C PRO A 349 -20.47 -11.51 -10.26
N GLU A 350 -21.51 -10.68 -10.34
CA GLU A 350 -21.74 -9.72 -11.42
C GLU A 350 -20.61 -8.68 -11.50
N TRP A 351 -20.06 -8.22 -10.37
CA TRP A 351 -18.87 -7.37 -10.35
C TRP A 351 -17.67 -8.10 -10.99
N LEU A 352 -17.40 -9.34 -10.58
CA LEU A 352 -16.28 -10.15 -11.06
C LEU A 352 -16.41 -10.50 -12.56
N ILE A 353 -17.62 -10.85 -13.00
CA ILE A 353 -17.95 -11.13 -14.41
C ILE A 353 -17.80 -9.86 -15.26
N ALA A 354 -18.25 -8.70 -14.77
CA ALA A 354 -18.07 -7.42 -15.47
C ALA A 354 -16.60 -6.99 -15.56
N ASN A 355 -15.79 -7.28 -14.54
CA ASN A 355 -14.33 -7.05 -14.57
C ASN A 355 -13.67 -7.85 -15.69
N PHE A 356 -13.85 -9.17 -15.73
CA PHE A 356 -13.28 -10.00 -16.79
C PHE A 356 -13.88 -9.68 -18.17
N GLY A 357 -15.18 -9.44 -18.26
CA GLY A 357 -15.85 -9.05 -19.51
C GLY A 357 -15.35 -7.72 -20.09
N CYS A 358 -15.03 -6.74 -19.24
CA CYS A 358 -14.37 -5.50 -19.66
C CYS A 358 -12.99 -5.77 -20.28
N ILE A 359 -12.16 -6.55 -19.58
CA ILE A 359 -10.79 -6.85 -20.01
C ILE A 359 -10.79 -7.64 -21.32
N PHE A 360 -11.70 -8.62 -21.47
CA PHE A 360 -11.83 -9.42 -22.69
C PHE A 360 -12.33 -8.60 -23.90
N ALA A 361 -13.09 -7.53 -23.67
CA ALA A 361 -13.49 -6.58 -24.72
C ALA A 361 -12.37 -5.58 -25.12
N GLY A 362 -11.25 -5.57 -24.38
CA GLY A 362 -10.15 -4.62 -24.51
C GLY A 362 -10.39 -3.27 -23.83
N GLY A 363 -11.37 -3.17 -22.93
CA GLY A 363 -11.65 -1.95 -22.15
C GLY A 363 -10.89 -1.89 -20.82
N LEU A 364 -10.85 -0.71 -20.20
CA LEU A 364 -10.20 -0.48 -18.91
C LEU A 364 -11.19 -0.63 -17.75
N CYS A 365 -11.01 -1.67 -16.92
CA CYS A 365 -11.85 -1.88 -15.76
C CYS A 365 -11.56 -0.84 -14.68
N ALA A 366 -12.55 -0.05 -14.27
CA ALA A 366 -12.43 1.00 -13.26
C ALA A 366 -13.37 0.74 -12.07
N GLY A 367 -12.83 0.19 -10.99
CA GLY A 367 -13.61 -0.06 -9.77
C GLY A 367 -13.95 1.23 -9.01
N VAL A 368 -15.25 1.47 -8.76
CA VAL A 368 -15.75 2.68 -8.08
C VAL A 368 -16.31 2.32 -6.71
N TYR A 369 -15.76 2.91 -5.64
CA TYR A 369 -16.23 2.66 -4.28
C TYR A 369 -17.67 3.14 -4.09
N THR A 370 -18.54 2.30 -3.51
CA THR A 370 -19.95 2.61 -3.22
C THR A 370 -20.15 3.89 -2.39
N THR A 371 -19.15 4.28 -1.60
CA THR A 371 -19.13 5.48 -0.74
C THR A 371 -18.73 6.77 -1.45
N ASN A 372 -18.29 6.74 -2.70
CA ASN A 372 -17.95 7.95 -3.46
C ASN A 372 -19.17 8.89 -3.62
N SER A 373 -18.92 10.20 -3.69
CA SER A 373 -19.95 11.20 -4.06
C SER A 373 -20.20 11.19 -5.58
N PRO A 374 -21.29 11.80 -6.08
CA PRO A 374 -21.54 11.97 -7.51
C PRO A 374 -20.36 12.64 -8.25
N GLU A 375 -19.71 13.63 -7.63
CA GLU A 375 -18.57 14.36 -8.17
C GLU A 375 -17.31 13.50 -8.25
N ALA A 376 -17.09 12.63 -7.26
CA ALA A 376 -16.02 11.63 -7.31
C ALA A 376 -16.30 10.56 -8.37
N CYS A 377 -17.55 10.12 -8.54
CA CYS A 377 -17.95 9.22 -9.63
C CYS A 377 -17.75 9.86 -11.00
N ARG A 378 -18.06 11.16 -11.13
CA ARG A 378 -17.79 11.97 -12.32
C ARG A 378 -16.30 12.03 -12.65
N HIS A 379 -15.45 12.42 -11.69
CA HIS A 379 -13.99 12.52 -11.90
C HIS A 379 -13.39 11.21 -12.39
N LEU A 380 -13.78 10.06 -11.80
CA LEU A 380 -13.34 8.75 -12.28
C LEU A 380 -13.79 8.49 -13.72
N ALA A 381 -15.08 8.68 -14.01
CA ALA A 381 -15.66 8.40 -15.34
C ALA A 381 -15.12 9.33 -16.44
N GLU A 382 -14.81 10.60 -16.14
CA GLU A 382 -14.13 11.51 -17.06
C GLU A 382 -12.67 11.09 -17.27
N ASN A 383 -11.93 10.76 -16.21
CA ASN A 383 -10.50 10.43 -16.30
C ASN A 383 -10.21 9.11 -17.04
N CYS A 384 -11.04 8.08 -16.90
CA CYS A 384 -10.92 6.84 -17.69
C CYS A 384 -11.69 6.85 -19.02
N ARG A 385 -12.26 8.00 -19.42
CA ARG A 385 -13.13 8.16 -20.60
C ARG A 385 -14.14 7.02 -20.70
N ALA A 386 -14.92 6.86 -19.63
CA ALA A 386 -15.84 5.75 -19.49
C ALA A 386 -16.89 5.77 -20.60
N GLN A 387 -17.17 4.59 -21.15
CA GLN A 387 -18.24 4.39 -22.15
C GLN A 387 -19.38 3.52 -21.59
N ILE A 388 -19.13 2.74 -20.54
CA ILE A 388 -20.13 1.90 -19.86
C ILE A 388 -20.06 2.11 -18.34
N ILE A 389 -21.22 2.26 -17.70
CA ILE A 389 -21.36 2.18 -16.23
C ILE A 389 -22.08 0.88 -15.87
N VAL A 390 -21.60 0.20 -14.84
CA VAL A 390 -22.19 -1.02 -14.26
C VAL A 390 -22.41 -0.75 -12.77
N VAL A 391 -23.67 -0.74 -12.31
CA VAL A 391 -24.07 -0.39 -10.94
C VAL A 391 -24.88 -1.49 -10.27
N GLU A 392 -24.74 -1.62 -8.94
CA GLU A 392 -25.54 -2.57 -8.17
C GLU A 392 -27.03 -2.21 -8.21
N ASP A 393 -27.39 -1.05 -7.67
CA ASP A 393 -28.77 -0.71 -7.36
C ASP A 393 -29.12 0.74 -7.73
N ASN A 394 -30.34 1.16 -7.35
CA ASN A 394 -30.78 2.55 -7.53
C ASN A 394 -29.94 3.57 -6.74
N ALA A 395 -29.33 3.21 -5.59
CA ALA A 395 -28.48 4.12 -4.83
C ALA A 395 -27.13 4.40 -5.52
N CYS A 396 -26.50 3.38 -6.10
CA CYS A 396 -25.33 3.52 -6.95
C CYS A 396 -25.69 4.23 -8.28
N LEU A 397 -26.79 3.86 -8.92
CA LEU A 397 -27.28 4.48 -10.16
C LEU A 397 -27.49 5.99 -10.02
N ASN A 398 -28.17 6.43 -8.95
CA ASN A 398 -28.52 7.83 -8.74
C ASN A 398 -27.30 8.75 -8.69
N LYS A 399 -26.14 8.25 -8.23
CA LYS A 399 -24.88 9.01 -8.20
C LYS A 399 -24.37 9.33 -9.61
N PHE A 400 -24.45 8.37 -10.53
CA PHE A 400 -24.13 8.62 -11.94
C PHE A 400 -25.20 9.45 -12.65
N LEU A 401 -26.50 9.23 -12.36
CA LEU A 401 -27.59 10.03 -12.96
C LEU A 401 -27.47 11.52 -12.62
N ALA A 402 -27.09 11.88 -11.38
CA ALA A 402 -26.88 13.26 -10.95
C ALA A 402 -25.80 14.01 -11.77
N VAL A 403 -24.83 13.28 -12.34
CA VAL A 403 -23.72 13.83 -13.13
C VAL A 403 -23.76 13.46 -14.61
N LYS A 404 -24.73 12.65 -15.08
CA LYS A 404 -24.81 12.11 -16.45
C LYS A 404 -24.67 13.16 -17.56
N ARG A 405 -25.16 14.38 -17.33
CA ARG A 405 -25.00 15.54 -18.24
C ARG A 405 -23.55 15.98 -18.50
N PHE A 406 -22.60 15.54 -17.68
CA PHE A 406 -21.16 15.79 -17.83
C PHE A 406 -20.40 14.58 -18.39
N LEU A 407 -21.08 13.45 -18.66
CA LEU A 407 -20.47 12.20 -19.10
C LEU A 407 -20.97 11.83 -20.52
N PRO A 408 -20.58 12.60 -21.56
CA PRO A 408 -21.12 12.46 -22.92
C PRO A 408 -20.68 11.17 -23.62
N GLU A 409 -19.60 10.54 -23.19
CA GLU A 409 -19.09 9.29 -23.77
C GLU A 409 -19.87 8.03 -23.33
N ILE A 410 -20.80 8.16 -22.36
CA ILE A 410 -21.55 7.01 -21.81
C ILE A 410 -22.60 6.50 -22.80
N LYS A 411 -22.29 5.36 -23.42
CA LYS A 411 -23.12 4.62 -24.36
C LYS A 411 -24.15 3.73 -23.65
N ALA A 412 -23.81 3.17 -22.49
CA ALA A 412 -24.71 2.31 -21.71
C ALA A 412 -24.56 2.45 -20.19
N ILE A 413 -25.65 2.18 -19.47
CA ILE A 413 -25.67 2.00 -18.01
C ILE A 413 -26.43 0.70 -17.71
N ILE A 414 -25.83 -0.18 -16.90
CA ILE A 414 -26.39 -1.48 -16.51
C ILE A 414 -26.60 -1.52 -15.00
N GLN A 415 -27.75 -1.99 -14.55
CA GLN A 415 -28.07 -2.25 -13.14
C GLN A 415 -28.24 -3.76 -12.89
N TRP A 416 -27.59 -4.33 -11.86
CA TRP A 416 -27.61 -5.78 -11.61
C TRP A 416 -28.51 -6.26 -10.45
N SER A 417 -28.95 -5.35 -9.58
CA SER A 417 -29.84 -5.65 -8.45
C SER A 417 -31.14 -4.82 -8.53
N GLY A 418 -32.27 -5.48 -8.28
CA GLY A 418 -33.60 -4.87 -8.42
C GLY A 418 -34.00 -4.56 -9.87
N VAL A 419 -35.02 -3.70 -10.04
CA VAL A 419 -35.49 -3.25 -11.35
C VAL A 419 -34.82 -1.91 -11.70
N PRO A 420 -34.33 -1.70 -12.94
CA PRO A 420 -33.83 -0.41 -13.41
C PRO A 420 -34.90 0.69 -13.29
N GLY A 421 -34.63 1.71 -12.47
CA GLY A 421 -35.58 2.78 -12.17
C GLY A 421 -35.64 3.93 -13.19
N ALA A 422 -34.73 3.99 -14.17
CA ALA A 422 -34.52 5.16 -15.01
C ALA A 422 -34.46 4.84 -16.52
N PRO A 423 -34.97 5.72 -17.41
CA PRO A 423 -34.92 5.52 -18.85
C PRO A 423 -33.49 5.39 -19.40
N GLY A 424 -33.26 4.38 -20.24
CA GLY A 424 -31.94 4.11 -20.84
C GLY A 424 -30.94 3.45 -19.89
N VAL A 425 -31.42 2.79 -18.82
CA VAL A 425 -30.66 1.84 -18.01
C VAL A 425 -31.21 0.45 -18.30
N ILE A 426 -30.33 -0.52 -18.58
CA ILE A 426 -30.72 -1.93 -18.80
C ILE A 426 -30.43 -2.78 -17.56
N SER A 427 -31.13 -3.89 -17.41
CA SER A 427 -30.86 -4.89 -16.39
C SER A 427 -29.68 -5.80 -16.78
N TRP A 428 -29.09 -6.47 -15.79
CA TRP A 428 -28.10 -7.53 -16.03
C TRP A 428 -28.66 -8.68 -16.90
N ALA A 429 -29.94 -9.02 -16.76
CA ALA A 429 -30.59 -10.03 -17.60
C ALA A 429 -30.64 -9.61 -19.09
N GLU A 430 -30.88 -8.33 -19.37
CA GLU A 430 -30.83 -7.77 -20.72
C GLU A 430 -29.40 -7.69 -21.27
N LEU A 431 -28.42 -7.32 -20.44
CA LEU A 431 -26.99 -7.38 -20.81
C LEU A 431 -26.58 -8.80 -21.24
N MET A 432 -26.94 -9.81 -20.45
CA MET A 432 -26.67 -11.21 -20.78
C MET A 432 -27.41 -11.65 -22.05
N ALA A 433 -28.66 -11.23 -22.26
CA ALA A 433 -29.42 -11.53 -23.47
C ALA A 433 -28.79 -10.91 -24.74
N ILE A 434 -28.25 -9.68 -24.65
CA ILE A 434 -27.46 -9.06 -25.73
C ILE A 434 -26.22 -9.90 -26.02
N GLY A 435 -25.44 -10.24 -25.00
CA GLY A 435 -24.21 -11.03 -25.15
C GLY A 435 -24.41 -12.42 -25.75
N LEU A 436 -25.53 -13.08 -25.41
CA LEU A 436 -25.89 -14.40 -25.94
C LEU A 436 -26.38 -14.35 -27.41
N ALA A 437 -26.92 -13.22 -27.85
CA ALA A 437 -27.35 -13.03 -29.25
C ALA A 437 -26.18 -12.75 -30.21
N GLU A 438 -25.06 -12.22 -29.70
CA GLU A 438 -23.91 -11.82 -30.50
C GLU A 438 -22.92 -12.97 -30.76
N LYS A 439 -22.23 -12.90 -31.91
CA LYS A 439 -21.25 -13.90 -32.35
C LYS A 439 -19.87 -13.62 -31.76
N ASP A 440 -19.11 -14.68 -31.49
CA ASP A 440 -17.78 -14.61 -30.91
C ASP A 440 -16.71 -13.98 -31.82
N ALA A 441 -16.95 -13.83 -33.13
CA ALA A 441 -15.94 -13.37 -34.09
C ALA A 441 -15.30 -12.01 -33.77
N GLU A 442 -16.08 -11.01 -33.34
CA GLU A 442 -15.53 -9.69 -32.93
C GLU A 442 -14.77 -9.80 -31.58
N LEU A 443 -15.22 -10.68 -30.67
CA LEU A 443 -14.49 -10.92 -29.41
C LEU A 443 -13.13 -11.58 -29.68
N GLU A 444 -13.06 -12.56 -30.59
CA GLU A 444 -11.79 -13.17 -30.99
C GLU A 444 -10.87 -12.17 -31.72
N ASP A 445 -11.41 -11.20 -32.48
CA ASP A 445 -10.60 -10.11 -33.05
C ASP A 445 -9.98 -9.24 -31.95
N ARG A 446 -10.78 -8.79 -30.97
CA ARG A 446 -10.29 -8.04 -29.79
C ARG A 446 -9.24 -8.82 -28.99
N LEU A 447 -9.43 -10.12 -28.81
CA LEU A 447 -8.47 -10.99 -28.11
C LEU A 447 -7.18 -11.20 -28.93
N SER A 448 -7.25 -11.27 -30.26
CA SER A 448 -6.06 -11.30 -31.13
C SER A 448 -5.21 -10.02 -31.01
N LEU A 449 -5.87 -8.88 -30.77
CA LEU A 449 -5.29 -7.56 -30.59
C LEU A 449 -4.89 -7.23 -29.13
N ALA A 450 -5.17 -8.11 -28.18
CA ALA A 450 -4.79 -7.93 -26.79
C ALA A 450 -3.31 -8.29 -26.61
N ALA A 451 -2.63 -7.56 -25.71
CA ALA A 451 -1.26 -7.84 -25.32
C ALA A 451 -1.09 -7.76 -23.80
N VAL A 452 -0.13 -8.52 -23.28
CA VAL A 452 0.07 -8.69 -21.83
C VAL A 452 0.67 -7.45 -21.16
N ASN A 453 1.38 -6.62 -21.93
CA ASN A 453 2.01 -5.37 -21.46
C ASN A 453 1.17 -4.10 -21.73
N GLN A 454 -0.10 -4.24 -22.12
CA GLN A 454 -1.10 -3.17 -22.18
C GLN A 454 -1.88 -3.05 -20.87
N CYS A 455 -2.39 -1.84 -20.57
CA CYS A 455 -3.26 -1.60 -19.42
C CYS A 455 -4.61 -2.32 -19.58
N CYS A 456 -5.13 -2.90 -18.50
CA CYS A 456 -6.45 -3.55 -18.47
C CYS A 456 -7.31 -3.14 -17.26
N THR A 457 -6.71 -2.66 -16.17
CA THR A 457 -7.40 -2.27 -14.94
C THR A 457 -6.84 -0.96 -14.39
N LEU A 458 -7.72 -0.13 -13.83
CA LEU A 458 -7.41 1.15 -13.19
C LEU A 458 -7.79 1.10 -11.72
N ILE A 459 -6.79 1.21 -10.83
CA ILE A 459 -7.02 1.33 -9.39
C ILE A 459 -6.97 2.81 -8.98
N TYR A 460 -8.10 3.35 -8.53
CA TYR A 460 -8.18 4.76 -8.15
C TYR A 460 -7.72 5.01 -6.71
N THR A 461 -6.53 5.60 -6.55
CA THR A 461 -5.95 5.90 -5.24
C THR A 461 -6.29 7.32 -4.78
N SER A 462 -6.91 7.44 -3.59
CA SER A 462 -7.12 8.72 -2.93
C SER A 462 -5.83 9.18 -2.25
N GLY A 463 -5.11 10.11 -2.87
CA GLY A 463 -3.96 10.78 -2.25
C GLY A 463 -4.36 11.66 -1.07
N THR A 464 -3.37 12.17 -0.32
CA THR A 464 -3.63 13.03 0.85
C THR A 464 -4.08 14.46 0.50
N THR A 465 -3.79 14.96 -0.71
CA THR A 465 -3.95 16.39 -1.04
C THR A 465 -4.47 16.68 -2.46
N GLY A 466 -5.11 15.71 -3.12
CA GLY A 466 -5.59 15.89 -4.50
C GLY A 466 -6.66 14.87 -4.92
N PRO A 467 -7.24 15.03 -6.13
CA PRO A 467 -8.23 14.11 -6.66
C PRO A 467 -7.66 12.70 -6.89
N PRO A 468 -8.50 11.65 -6.97
CA PRO A 468 -8.03 10.28 -7.18
C PRO A 468 -7.21 10.12 -8.46
N LYS A 469 -6.08 9.41 -8.37
CA LYS A 469 -5.25 9.03 -9.52
C LYS A 469 -5.60 7.62 -10.01
N GLY A 470 -5.69 7.40 -11.32
CA GLY A 470 -5.80 6.06 -11.88
C GLY A 470 -4.43 5.39 -11.98
N VAL A 471 -4.14 4.41 -11.11
CA VAL A 471 -2.96 3.53 -11.19
C VAL A 471 -3.20 2.52 -12.31
N MET A 472 -2.34 2.52 -13.33
CA MET A 472 -2.49 1.67 -14.52
C MET A 472 -1.85 0.28 -14.31
N CYS A 473 -2.69 -0.76 -14.37
CA CYS A 473 -2.31 -2.15 -14.20
C CYS A 473 -2.25 -2.84 -15.57
N SER A 474 -1.08 -3.36 -15.96
CA SER A 474 -1.00 -4.23 -17.13
C SER A 474 -1.59 -5.61 -16.83
N GLN A 475 -1.92 -6.38 -17.86
CA GLN A 475 -2.34 -7.77 -17.66
C GLN A 475 -1.23 -8.60 -16.97
N ASP A 476 0.00 -8.48 -17.46
CA ASP A 476 1.16 -9.21 -16.93
C ASP A 476 1.38 -8.90 -15.45
N HIS A 477 1.31 -7.64 -15.01
CA HIS A 477 1.55 -7.31 -13.59
C HIS A 477 0.55 -8.00 -12.64
N LEU A 478 -0.68 -8.26 -13.11
CA LEU A 478 -1.74 -8.90 -12.34
C LEU A 478 -1.60 -10.43 -12.36
N THR A 479 -1.37 -11.04 -13.52
CA THR A 479 -1.17 -12.50 -13.67
C THR A 479 0.16 -12.98 -13.08
N TRP A 480 1.22 -12.18 -13.24
CA TRP A 480 2.50 -12.35 -12.55
C TRP A 480 2.35 -12.15 -11.05
N GLY A 481 1.72 -11.05 -10.62
CA GLY A 481 1.56 -10.70 -9.21
C GLY A 481 0.83 -11.76 -8.39
N SER A 482 -0.17 -12.43 -8.97
CA SER A 482 -0.90 -13.53 -8.33
C SER A 482 -0.12 -14.85 -8.35
N SER A 483 0.56 -15.17 -9.46
CA SER A 483 1.44 -16.35 -9.58
C SER A 483 2.57 -16.30 -8.54
N GLN A 484 3.19 -15.13 -8.36
CA GLN A 484 4.24 -14.94 -7.38
C GLN A 484 3.72 -14.92 -5.94
N TYR A 485 2.46 -14.53 -5.69
CA TYR A 485 1.84 -14.72 -4.38
C TYR A 485 1.62 -16.21 -4.07
N GLN A 486 1.10 -17.00 -5.02
CA GLN A 486 0.96 -18.46 -4.88
C GLN A 486 2.31 -19.12 -4.51
N ALA A 487 3.37 -18.81 -5.28
CA ALA A 487 4.71 -19.35 -5.06
C ALA A 487 5.31 -19.00 -3.69
N ASN A 488 4.89 -17.89 -3.08
CA ASN A 488 5.39 -17.43 -1.78
C ASN A 488 4.55 -17.88 -0.57
N THR A 489 3.39 -18.54 -0.76
CA THR A 489 2.40 -18.76 0.32
C THR A 489 1.91 -20.20 0.50
N ASN A 490 2.50 -21.19 -0.18
CA ASN A 490 2.10 -22.60 -0.08
C ASN A 490 0.57 -22.79 -0.35
N HIS A 491 0.05 -22.13 -1.38
CA HIS A 491 -1.35 -22.28 -1.80
C HIS A 491 -1.53 -23.52 -2.69
N GLU A 492 -2.33 -24.47 -2.20
CA GLU A 492 -2.70 -25.67 -2.96
C GLU A 492 -3.77 -25.36 -4.02
N LEU A 493 -3.67 -26.03 -5.16
CA LEU A 493 -4.54 -25.84 -6.32
C LEU A 493 -5.92 -26.48 -6.08
N CYS A 494 -6.99 -25.69 -6.19
CA CYS A 494 -8.39 -26.10 -6.05
C CYS A 494 -8.79 -26.68 -4.67
N THR A 495 -8.12 -26.28 -3.59
CA THR A 495 -8.51 -26.63 -2.20
C THR A 495 -8.89 -25.41 -1.33
N GLU A 496 -8.50 -24.22 -1.79
CA GLU A 496 -8.59 -22.96 -1.06
C GLU A 496 -9.98 -22.32 -1.17
N VAL A 497 -10.42 -21.67 -0.09
CA VAL A 497 -11.74 -21.03 0.04
C VAL A 497 -11.57 -19.67 0.68
N PHE A 498 -11.98 -18.62 -0.03
CA PHE A 498 -11.88 -17.22 0.39
C PHE A 498 -13.25 -16.65 0.75
N VAL A 499 -13.27 -15.60 1.58
CA VAL A 499 -14.47 -14.78 1.83
C VAL A 499 -14.19 -13.37 1.33
N SER A 500 -14.91 -12.96 0.28
CA SER A 500 -14.80 -11.64 -0.33
C SER A 500 -15.71 -10.65 0.39
N TYR A 501 -15.10 -9.60 0.97
CA TYR A 501 -15.79 -8.54 1.71
C TYR A 501 -15.04 -7.19 1.73
N LEU A 502 -13.77 -7.15 1.33
CA LEU A 502 -12.99 -5.92 1.15
C LEU A 502 -13.35 -5.31 -0.21
N PRO A 503 -13.52 -3.98 -0.36
CA PRO A 503 -14.05 -3.41 -1.60
C PRO A 503 -13.21 -3.77 -2.83
N LEU A 504 -13.84 -4.38 -3.85
CA LEU A 504 -13.19 -4.76 -5.12
C LEU A 504 -12.65 -3.56 -5.93
N SER A 505 -13.02 -2.33 -5.57
CA SER A 505 -12.38 -1.09 -6.04
C SER A 505 -10.93 -0.90 -5.54
N HIS A 506 -10.45 -1.75 -4.63
CA HIS A 506 -9.10 -1.71 -4.07
C HIS A 506 -8.27 -2.92 -4.52
N LEU A 507 -7.03 -2.66 -4.96
CA LEU A 507 -6.10 -3.67 -5.48
C LEU A 507 -6.01 -4.94 -4.61
N ALA A 508 -5.89 -4.79 -3.29
CA ALA A 508 -5.69 -5.95 -2.40
C ALA A 508 -6.89 -6.92 -2.40
N ALA A 509 -8.10 -6.44 -2.67
CA ALA A 509 -9.26 -7.30 -2.87
C ALA A 509 -9.21 -7.98 -4.24
N GLN A 510 -8.85 -7.26 -5.31
CA GLN A 510 -8.72 -7.85 -6.64
C GLN A 510 -7.61 -8.91 -6.71
N MET A 511 -6.43 -8.64 -6.15
CA MET A 511 -5.32 -9.59 -6.16
C MET A 511 -5.65 -10.89 -5.42
N LEU A 512 -6.45 -10.84 -4.34
CA LEU A 512 -6.91 -12.02 -3.62
C LEU A 512 -8.13 -12.68 -4.29
N ASP A 513 -9.23 -11.94 -4.41
CA ASP A 513 -10.56 -12.45 -4.74
C ASP A 513 -10.75 -12.67 -6.25
N VAL A 514 -9.91 -12.07 -7.11
CA VAL A 514 -10.03 -12.15 -8.58
C VAL A 514 -8.83 -12.91 -9.16
N TYR A 515 -7.62 -12.34 -9.05
CA TYR A 515 -6.45 -12.85 -9.77
C TYR A 515 -5.84 -14.09 -9.11
N LEU A 516 -5.52 -14.06 -7.81
CA LEU A 516 -5.05 -15.24 -7.10
C LEU A 516 -6.12 -16.34 -7.05
N ALA A 517 -7.38 -15.98 -6.78
CA ALA A 517 -8.48 -16.92 -6.82
C ALA A 517 -8.51 -17.72 -8.13
N CYS A 518 -8.37 -17.05 -9.29
CA CYS A 518 -8.20 -17.74 -10.56
C CYS A 518 -6.91 -18.56 -10.61
N THR A 519 -5.74 -17.98 -10.35
CA THR A 519 -4.44 -18.68 -10.41
C THR A 519 -4.45 -20.02 -9.65
N ILE A 520 -5.01 -20.05 -8.44
CA ILE A 520 -5.05 -21.23 -7.58
C ILE A 520 -6.36 -22.02 -7.64
N GLY A 521 -7.33 -21.61 -8.47
CA GLY A 521 -8.62 -22.28 -8.60
C GLY A 521 -9.48 -22.28 -7.32
N ALA A 522 -9.40 -21.23 -6.50
CA ALA A 522 -10.09 -21.14 -5.21
C ALA A 522 -11.60 -20.84 -5.35
N THR A 523 -12.42 -21.32 -4.40
CA THR A 523 -13.83 -20.88 -4.30
C THR A 523 -13.95 -19.58 -3.50
N VAL A 524 -14.46 -18.54 -4.15
CA VAL A 524 -14.71 -17.22 -3.55
C VAL A 524 -16.15 -17.11 -3.07
N TYR A 525 -16.35 -17.00 -1.77
CA TYR A 525 -17.67 -16.77 -1.17
C TYR A 525 -17.86 -15.27 -0.90
N PHE A 526 -18.87 -14.66 -1.50
CA PHE A 526 -19.24 -13.28 -1.25
C PHE A 526 -19.99 -13.15 0.08
N ALA A 527 -19.49 -12.27 0.97
CA ALA A 527 -20.19 -11.89 2.18
C ALA A 527 -21.46 -11.08 1.87
N GLN A 528 -22.29 -10.84 2.87
CA GLN A 528 -23.46 -9.95 2.72
C GLN A 528 -23.03 -8.46 2.81
N PRO A 529 -23.78 -7.51 2.22
CA PRO A 529 -23.40 -6.09 2.22
C PRO A 529 -23.23 -5.44 3.61
N ASP A 530 -23.77 -6.08 4.66
CA ASP A 530 -23.64 -5.69 6.07
C ASP A 530 -22.48 -6.40 6.82
N ALA A 531 -21.55 -7.03 6.09
CA ALA A 531 -20.42 -7.77 6.65
C ALA A 531 -19.62 -6.97 7.68
N LEU A 532 -19.19 -5.75 7.32
CA LEU A 532 -18.39 -4.87 8.18
C LEU A 532 -19.20 -4.27 9.35
N LYS A 533 -20.53 -4.18 9.19
CA LYS A 533 -21.45 -3.72 10.24
C LYS A 533 -21.53 -4.78 11.33
N GLY A 534 -21.92 -6.02 10.97
CA GLY A 534 -21.87 -7.14 11.92
C GLY A 534 -21.79 -8.57 11.36
N THR A 535 -22.27 -8.83 10.14
CA THR A 535 -22.56 -10.20 9.67
C THR A 535 -21.36 -11.00 9.18
N LEU A 536 -20.16 -10.40 9.05
CA LEU A 536 -18.95 -11.10 8.63
C LEU A 536 -18.67 -12.34 9.51
N GLY A 537 -18.91 -12.26 10.82
CA GLY A 537 -18.73 -13.40 11.73
C GLY A 537 -19.65 -14.58 11.42
N GLN A 538 -20.89 -14.33 10.96
CA GLN A 538 -21.81 -15.38 10.54
C GLN A 538 -21.34 -16.01 9.22
N THR A 539 -20.90 -15.18 8.27
CA THR A 539 -20.32 -15.63 6.99
C THR A 539 -19.10 -16.51 7.22
N LEU A 540 -18.18 -16.11 8.12
CA LEU A 540 -16.99 -16.90 8.46
C LEU A 540 -17.33 -18.25 9.10
N GLN A 541 -18.31 -18.29 10.01
CA GLN A 541 -18.78 -19.53 10.65
C GLN A 541 -19.43 -20.50 9.64
N GLU A 542 -20.13 -19.98 8.63
CA GLU A 542 -20.81 -20.77 7.60
C GLU A 542 -19.82 -21.28 6.53
N VAL A 543 -19.03 -20.38 5.95
CA VAL A 543 -18.10 -20.68 4.84
C VAL A 543 -16.86 -21.45 5.30
N ARG A 544 -16.34 -21.13 6.50
CA ARG A 544 -15.10 -21.68 7.06
C ARG A 544 -13.92 -21.62 6.08
N PRO A 545 -13.41 -20.41 5.77
CA PRO A 545 -12.33 -20.22 4.80
C PRO A 545 -11.00 -20.86 5.22
N THR A 546 -10.09 -21.02 4.25
CA THR A 546 -8.72 -21.55 4.44
C THR A 546 -7.66 -20.44 4.57
N CYS A 547 -7.96 -19.27 4.00
CA CYS A 547 -7.18 -18.05 4.12
C CYS A 547 -8.10 -16.90 4.56
N PHE A 548 -7.59 -15.96 5.37
CA PHE A 548 -8.31 -14.74 5.71
C PHE A 548 -7.39 -13.52 5.71
N LEU A 549 -7.67 -12.59 4.80
CA LEU A 549 -7.09 -11.25 4.75
C LEU A 549 -7.96 -10.27 5.55
N GLY A 550 -7.34 -9.52 6.45
CA GLY A 550 -7.94 -8.40 7.15
C GLY A 550 -7.10 -7.12 7.03
N VAL A 551 -7.76 -5.97 7.08
CA VAL A 551 -7.08 -4.72 7.46
C VAL A 551 -7.01 -4.63 9.00
N PRO A 552 -6.08 -3.86 9.60
CA PRO A 552 -5.90 -3.81 11.05
C PRO A 552 -7.20 -3.58 11.83
N ARG A 553 -8.08 -2.67 11.36
CA ARG A 553 -9.37 -2.38 12.01
C ARG A 553 -10.34 -3.58 12.06
N VAL A 554 -10.24 -4.53 11.13
CA VAL A 554 -11.01 -5.78 11.15
C VAL A 554 -10.44 -6.72 12.22
N TRP A 555 -9.12 -6.83 12.30
CA TRP A 555 -8.44 -7.60 13.35
C TRP A 555 -8.71 -7.01 14.76
N GLU A 556 -8.72 -5.69 14.91
CA GLU A 556 -9.15 -4.99 16.13
C GLU A 556 -10.62 -5.33 16.50
N LYS A 557 -11.58 -5.18 15.58
CA LYS A 557 -13.01 -5.46 15.86
C LYS A 557 -13.27 -6.94 16.21
N ILE A 558 -12.43 -7.86 15.71
CA ILE A 558 -12.43 -9.27 16.15
C ILE A 558 -11.80 -9.40 17.55
N TYR A 559 -10.64 -8.78 17.79
CA TYR A 559 -9.95 -8.78 19.09
C TYR A 559 -10.83 -8.26 20.23
N GLU A 560 -11.52 -7.14 20.03
CA GLU A 560 -12.39 -6.51 21.04
C GLU A 560 -13.54 -7.45 21.42
N ARG A 561 -14.29 -7.97 20.43
CA ARG A 561 -15.34 -8.99 20.65
C ARG A 561 -14.84 -10.26 21.33
N MET A 562 -13.60 -10.67 21.05
CA MET A 562 -12.96 -11.81 21.70
C MET A 562 -12.55 -11.53 23.15
N GLN A 563 -12.19 -10.29 23.49
CA GLN A 563 -11.87 -9.88 24.85
C GLN A 563 -13.14 -9.73 25.70
N GLU A 564 -14.22 -9.18 25.13
CA GLU A 564 -15.56 -9.14 25.75
C GLU A 564 -16.05 -10.56 26.07
N ALA A 565 -16.05 -11.46 25.09
CA ALA A 565 -16.43 -12.86 25.29
C ALA A 565 -15.50 -13.58 26.29
N GLY A 566 -14.22 -13.20 26.35
CA GLY A 566 -13.25 -13.71 27.31
C GLY A 566 -13.45 -13.19 28.75
N ALA A 567 -13.93 -11.97 28.93
CA ALA A 567 -14.19 -11.36 30.24
C ALA A 567 -15.28 -12.11 31.01
N GLN A 568 -16.29 -12.62 30.31
CA GLN A 568 -17.38 -13.44 30.87
C GLN A 568 -16.93 -14.84 31.34
N VAL A 569 -15.67 -15.25 31.08
CA VAL A 569 -15.14 -16.56 31.44
C VAL A 569 -14.46 -16.53 32.79
N GLY A 570 -15.17 -16.93 33.84
CA GLY A 570 -14.66 -17.06 35.21
C GLY A 570 -13.99 -18.39 35.58
N GLY A 571 -13.35 -18.41 36.76
CA GLY A 571 -12.91 -19.62 37.46
C GLY A 571 -11.96 -20.53 36.67
N VAL A 572 -12.17 -21.85 36.79
CA VAL A 572 -11.32 -22.89 36.17
C VAL A 572 -11.21 -22.72 34.65
N LYS A 573 -12.28 -22.28 33.97
CA LYS A 573 -12.25 -22.01 32.52
C LYS A 573 -11.24 -20.90 32.17
N LYS A 574 -11.13 -19.85 33.00
CA LYS A 574 -10.15 -18.77 32.84
C LYS A 574 -8.72 -19.30 32.97
N ALA A 575 -8.45 -20.09 34.01
CA ALA A 575 -7.14 -20.70 34.24
C ALA A 575 -6.68 -21.59 33.07
N VAL A 576 -7.58 -22.45 32.55
CA VAL A 576 -7.28 -23.31 31.39
C VAL A 576 -7.09 -22.49 30.10
N ALA A 577 -7.84 -21.40 29.92
CA ALA A 577 -7.66 -20.50 28.78
C ALA A 577 -6.32 -19.74 28.84
N THR A 578 -5.93 -19.22 30.01
CA THR A 578 -4.62 -18.56 30.22
C THR A 578 -3.46 -19.54 30.00
N TRP A 579 -3.56 -20.77 30.54
CA TRP A 579 -2.58 -21.84 30.29
C TRP A 579 -2.46 -22.17 28.79
N ALA A 580 -3.58 -22.28 28.07
CA ALA A 580 -3.57 -22.56 26.64
C ALA A 580 -2.93 -21.41 25.83
N LYS A 581 -3.25 -20.14 26.17
CA LYS A 581 -2.65 -18.96 25.55
C LYS A 581 -1.13 -18.90 25.76
N TYR A 582 -0.66 -19.21 26.96
CA TYR A 582 0.79 -19.27 27.27
C TYR A 582 1.54 -20.27 26.36
N HIS A 583 1.02 -21.49 26.22
CA HIS A 583 1.67 -22.49 25.36
C HIS A 583 1.55 -22.20 23.86
N GLY A 584 0.47 -21.54 23.42
CA GLY A 584 0.33 -21.02 22.05
C GLY A 584 1.37 -19.95 21.74
N LEU A 585 1.49 -18.93 22.60
CA LEU A 585 2.47 -17.84 22.43
C LEU A 585 3.92 -18.35 22.50
N ASN A 586 4.23 -19.23 23.46
CA ASN A 586 5.56 -19.84 23.57
C ASN A 586 5.96 -20.67 22.34
N TYR A 587 5.00 -21.30 21.63
CA TYR A 587 5.28 -22.03 20.40
C TYR A 587 5.77 -21.10 19.28
N PHE A 588 5.09 -19.97 19.05
CA PHE A 588 5.48 -19.02 18.01
C PHE A 588 6.69 -18.16 18.38
N ASN A 589 6.85 -17.79 19.66
CA ASN A 589 8.09 -17.18 20.13
C ASN A 589 9.29 -18.12 19.93
N ALA A 590 9.14 -19.43 20.17
CA ALA A 590 10.20 -20.38 19.88
C ALA A 590 10.54 -20.47 18.38
N LEU A 591 9.55 -20.41 17.48
CA LEU A 591 9.80 -20.32 16.03
C LEU A 591 10.57 -19.03 15.66
N ARG A 592 10.11 -17.87 16.16
CA ARG A 592 10.76 -16.55 15.97
C ARG A 592 12.21 -16.54 16.46
N ASP A 593 12.48 -17.21 17.58
CA ASP A 593 13.80 -17.24 18.23
C ASP A 593 14.73 -18.35 17.67
N GLY A 594 14.33 -19.05 16.59
CA GLY A 594 15.03 -20.25 16.08
C GLY A 594 15.13 -21.42 17.08
N ARG A 595 14.40 -21.34 18.20
CA ARG A 595 14.53 -22.22 19.35
C ARG A 595 13.74 -23.51 19.15
N THR A 596 14.44 -24.64 19.21
CA THR A 596 13.76 -25.94 19.28
C THR A 596 13.01 -26.10 20.61
N LEU A 597 11.71 -26.40 20.51
CA LEU A 597 10.87 -26.67 21.68
C LEU A 597 11.27 -28.00 22.34
N SER A 598 11.11 -28.08 23.66
CA SER A 598 11.18 -29.35 24.39
C SER A 598 10.00 -30.27 24.06
N THR A 599 10.14 -31.56 24.36
CA THR A 599 9.04 -32.54 24.20
C THR A 599 7.87 -32.23 25.14
N TYR A 600 8.12 -31.60 26.30
CA TYR A 600 7.09 -31.10 27.20
C TYR A 600 6.29 -29.95 26.55
N GLU A 601 6.97 -28.90 26.05
CA GLU A 601 6.30 -27.77 25.40
C GLU A 601 5.50 -28.22 24.16
N ARG A 602 6.05 -29.15 23.35
CA ARG A 602 5.31 -29.76 22.22
C ARG A 602 4.02 -30.43 22.69
N ALA A 603 4.09 -31.23 23.76
CA ALA A 603 2.93 -31.94 24.31
C ALA A 603 1.87 -30.97 24.87
N CYS A 604 2.29 -29.98 25.66
CA CYS A 604 1.40 -28.96 26.22
C CYS A 604 0.75 -28.09 25.15
N ASN A 605 1.50 -27.67 24.11
CA ASN A 605 0.91 -26.94 22.97
C ASN A 605 -0.09 -27.82 22.21
N SER A 606 0.23 -29.09 21.95
CA SER A 606 -0.69 -30.03 21.30
C SER A 606 -2.00 -30.19 22.09
N LEU A 607 -1.90 -30.28 23.41
CA LEU A 607 -3.04 -30.36 24.32
C LEU A 607 -3.82 -29.02 24.38
N ALA A 608 -3.15 -27.88 24.39
CA ALA A 608 -3.76 -26.56 24.34
C ALA A 608 -4.58 -26.35 23.05
N LYS A 609 -4.01 -26.72 21.90
CA LYS A 609 -4.71 -26.70 20.59
C LYS A 609 -5.96 -27.58 20.62
N ALA A 610 -5.85 -28.81 21.11
CA ALA A 610 -6.98 -29.76 21.18
C ALA A 610 -8.09 -29.36 22.18
N LEU A 611 -7.71 -28.86 23.37
CA LEU A 611 -8.68 -28.53 24.42
C LEU A 611 -9.37 -27.19 24.21
N ILE A 612 -8.63 -26.16 23.76
CA ILE A 612 -9.10 -24.77 23.71
C ILE A 612 -8.88 -24.14 22.32
N LEU A 613 -7.64 -24.04 21.83
CA LEU A 613 -7.34 -23.05 20.76
C LEU A 613 -8.06 -23.39 19.45
N ASN A 614 -8.17 -24.66 19.07
CA ASN A 614 -8.91 -25.06 17.86
C ASN A 614 -10.42 -24.84 17.99
N LYS A 615 -10.98 -24.83 19.22
CA LYS A 615 -12.39 -24.48 19.47
C LYS A 615 -12.62 -22.97 19.38
N VAL A 616 -11.64 -22.18 19.83
CA VAL A 616 -11.63 -20.71 19.65
C VAL A 616 -11.59 -20.38 18.15
N LYS A 617 -10.67 -20.99 17.37
CA LYS A 617 -10.66 -20.87 15.91
C LYS A 617 -12.00 -21.27 15.28
N ALA A 618 -12.59 -22.39 15.70
CA ALA A 618 -13.90 -22.84 15.22
C ALA A 618 -15.04 -21.87 15.53
N ALA A 619 -15.06 -21.25 16.72
CA ALA A 619 -16.08 -20.26 17.08
C ALA A 619 -16.04 -18.98 16.23
N ILE A 620 -14.88 -18.66 15.63
CA ILE A 620 -14.72 -17.52 14.70
C ILE A 620 -15.01 -17.95 13.24
N GLY A 621 -15.02 -19.25 12.95
CA GLY A 621 -15.07 -19.82 11.58
C GLY A 621 -13.72 -20.26 11.02
N PHE A 622 -12.62 -19.86 11.66
CA PHE A 622 -11.24 -20.11 11.25
C PHE A 622 -10.72 -21.55 11.51
N ASN A 623 -11.58 -22.58 11.61
CA ASN A 623 -11.11 -23.96 11.85
C ASN A 623 -10.49 -24.66 10.64
N ARG A 624 -10.70 -24.13 9.42
CA ARG A 624 -9.95 -24.48 8.20
C ARG A 624 -8.83 -23.48 7.88
N ALA A 625 -8.80 -22.33 8.56
CA ALA A 625 -7.90 -21.26 8.22
C ALA A 625 -6.51 -21.49 8.81
N GLU A 626 -5.50 -21.47 7.95
CA GLU A 626 -4.09 -21.61 8.32
C GLU A 626 -3.29 -20.35 7.95
N LYS A 627 -3.71 -19.68 6.86
CA LYS A 627 -3.12 -18.44 6.34
C LYS A 627 -3.93 -17.24 6.84
N PHE A 628 -3.32 -16.36 7.64
CA PHE A 628 -3.95 -15.15 8.17
C PHE A 628 -3.09 -13.94 7.82
N VAL A 629 -3.67 -12.94 7.16
CA VAL A 629 -2.92 -11.79 6.64
C VAL A 629 -3.45 -10.47 7.20
N SER A 630 -2.54 -9.57 7.59
CA SER A 630 -2.82 -8.16 7.82
C SER A 630 -1.99 -7.32 6.85
N GLY A 631 -2.58 -6.28 6.27
CA GLY A 631 -1.91 -5.42 5.31
C GLY A 631 -2.60 -4.08 5.12
N ALA A 632 -2.09 -3.32 4.14
CA ALA A 632 -2.47 -1.94 3.82
C ALA A 632 -2.24 -0.87 4.91
N ALA A 633 -2.19 -1.22 6.20
CA ALA A 633 -1.78 -0.34 7.29
C ALA A 633 -1.06 -1.13 8.41
N PRO A 634 -0.25 -0.49 9.27
CA PRO A 634 0.37 -1.13 10.43
C PRO A 634 -0.66 -1.69 11.41
N ILE A 635 -0.31 -2.77 12.12
CA ILE A 635 -1.11 -3.38 13.18
C ILE A 635 -0.30 -3.44 14.49
N SER A 636 -0.95 -3.23 15.63
CA SER A 636 -0.24 -3.15 16.91
C SER A 636 0.27 -4.52 17.39
N LYS A 637 1.48 -4.53 17.98
CA LYS A 637 2.14 -5.76 18.45
C LYS A 637 1.30 -6.56 19.43
N ASP A 638 0.57 -5.87 20.31
CA ASP A 638 -0.31 -6.48 21.31
C ASP A 638 -1.45 -7.29 20.68
N VAL A 639 -1.98 -6.84 19.53
CA VAL A 639 -2.99 -7.58 18.75
C VAL A 639 -2.35 -8.79 18.06
N LEU A 640 -1.16 -8.64 17.47
CA LEU A 640 -0.42 -9.75 16.87
C LEU A 640 -0.08 -10.85 17.90
N GLU A 641 0.47 -10.49 19.05
CA GLU A 641 0.78 -11.41 20.15
C GLU A 641 -0.49 -12.08 20.72
N TYR A 642 -1.61 -11.35 20.78
CA TYR A 642 -2.89 -11.93 21.18
C TYR A 642 -3.36 -13.04 20.24
N PHE A 643 -3.45 -12.76 18.94
CA PHE A 643 -3.89 -13.74 17.95
C PHE A 643 -2.92 -14.92 17.86
N MET A 644 -1.62 -14.66 17.95
CA MET A 644 -0.58 -15.67 18.07
C MET A 644 -0.78 -16.60 19.29
N SER A 645 -1.15 -16.04 20.46
CA SER A 645 -1.44 -16.82 21.67
C SER A 645 -2.59 -17.81 21.50
N ILE A 646 -3.54 -17.52 20.59
CA ILE A 646 -4.70 -18.38 20.28
C ILE A 646 -4.52 -19.21 18.99
N ASN A 647 -3.28 -19.41 18.52
CA ASN A 647 -2.95 -20.21 17.34
C ASN A 647 -3.48 -19.62 16.01
N ILE A 648 -3.52 -18.28 15.93
CA ILE A 648 -3.81 -17.48 14.74
C ILE A 648 -2.59 -16.56 14.49
N PRO A 649 -1.50 -17.05 13.87
CA PRO A 649 -0.36 -16.21 13.54
C PRO A 649 -0.73 -15.25 12.39
N ILE A 650 -1.04 -14.00 12.71
CA ILE A 650 -1.29 -12.96 11.70
C ILE A 650 0.04 -12.59 11.04
N MET A 651 0.07 -12.66 9.71
CA MET A 651 1.21 -12.36 8.86
C MET A 651 1.07 -10.93 8.32
N GLU A 652 2.03 -10.06 8.61
CA GLU A 652 2.08 -8.70 8.06
C GLU A 652 2.60 -8.72 6.60
N GLY A 653 1.89 -8.08 5.67
CA GLY A 653 2.30 -7.93 4.27
C GLY A 653 2.31 -6.46 3.84
N TYR A 654 3.42 -6.03 3.21
CA TYR A 654 3.63 -4.67 2.72
C TYR A 654 3.61 -4.59 1.19
N GLY A 655 3.01 -3.51 0.68
CA GLY A 655 2.81 -3.21 -0.73
C GLY A 655 1.84 -2.04 -0.88
N MET A 656 1.88 -1.39 -2.05
CA MET A 656 1.05 -0.24 -2.41
C MET A 656 0.30 -0.53 -3.72
N SER A 657 -0.53 0.40 -4.21
CA SER A 657 -1.24 0.17 -5.48
C SER A 657 -0.26 0.20 -6.65
N GLU A 658 0.72 1.09 -6.55
CA GLU A 658 1.79 1.34 -7.51
C GLU A 658 2.83 0.21 -7.58
N SER A 659 2.86 -0.71 -6.60
CA SER A 659 3.69 -1.92 -6.60
C SER A 659 2.93 -3.19 -7.01
N LEU A 660 1.64 -3.07 -7.35
CA LEU A 660 0.64 -4.06 -7.80
C LEU A 660 0.52 -5.43 -7.07
N SER A 661 1.42 -5.73 -6.14
CA SER A 661 1.41 -6.90 -5.27
C SER A 661 2.15 -6.56 -3.97
N ILE A 662 2.25 -7.56 -3.09
CA ILE A 662 3.04 -7.51 -1.87
C ILE A 662 4.52 -7.65 -2.23
N CYS A 663 5.35 -6.71 -1.80
CA CYS A 663 6.80 -6.67 -2.06
C CYS A 663 7.61 -7.28 -0.91
N SER A 664 7.07 -7.27 0.32
CA SER A 664 7.65 -7.90 1.51
C SER A 664 6.53 -8.55 2.32
N MET A 665 6.74 -9.79 2.77
CA MET A 665 5.70 -10.55 3.46
C MET A 665 6.25 -11.38 4.62
N SER A 666 5.53 -11.34 5.74
CA SER A 666 5.73 -12.28 6.83
C SER A 666 5.27 -13.69 6.44
N TYR A 667 6.09 -14.71 6.68
CA TYR A 667 5.66 -16.12 6.54
C TYR A 667 6.36 -17.06 7.55
N PRO A 668 5.64 -17.59 8.56
CA PRO A 668 6.24 -18.37 9.66
C PRO A 668 6.97 -19.65 9.26
N GLU A 669 6.58 -20.30 8.16
CA GLU A 669 7.14 -21.61 7.77
C GLU A 669 8.44 -21.50 6.94
N GLN A 670 8.87 -20.28 6.60
CA GLN A 670 9.96 -20.00 5.65
C GLN A 670 11.02 -19.03 6.23
N ASP A 671 11.15 -18.95 7.57
CA ASP A 671 12.03 -17.98 8.26
C ASP A 671 11.77 -16.51 7.89
N ARG A 672 10.52 -16.18 7.53
CA ARG A 672 10.12 -14.80 7.19
C ARG A 672 9.25 -14.16 8.26
N PHE A 673 9.22 -14.63 9.50
CA PHE A 673 8.32 -14.09 10.55
C PHE A 673 9.04 -13.45 11.75
N ARG A 674 8.81 -12.14 11.96
CA ARG A 674 9.34 -11.35 13.09
C ARG A 674 8.35 -10.24 13.47
N LEU A 675 8.06 -10.08 14.77
CA LEU A 675 6.94 -9.26 15.26
C LEU A 675 7.13 -7.74 15.04
N GLY A 676 6.23 -7.12 14.28
CA GLY A 676 6.31 -5.72 13.86
C GLY A 676 7.31 -5.48 12.73
N SER A 677 7.69 -6.53 12.01
CA SER A 677 8.30 -6.46 10.69
C SER A 677 7.28 -6.92 9.66
N VAL A 678 7.31 -6.29 8.48
CA VAL A 678 6.51 -6.72 7.31
C VAL A 678 7.16 -7.92 6.58
N GLY A 679 7.94 -8.72 7.31
CA GLY A 679 8.69 -9.88 6.82
C GLY A 679 9.95 -9.51 6.04
N LYS A 680 10.39 -10.43 5.18
CA LYS A 680 11.53 -10.23 4.26
C LYS A 680 11.01 -9.93 2.85
N ALA A 681 11.77 -9.16 2.07
CA ALA A 681 11.46 -8.87 0.68
C ALA A 681 11.27 -10.16 -0.13
N LEU A 682 10.33 -10.17 -1.08
CA LEU A 682 10.03 -11.35 -1.89
C LEU A 682 11.01 -11.44 -3.07
N PRO A 683 11.50 -12.64 -3.45
CA PRO A 683 12.55 -12.79 -4.47
C PRO A 683 12.27 -12.14 -5.84
N GLN A 684 10.99 -11.94 -6.18
CA GLN A 684 10.53 -11.28 -7.41
C GLN A 684 10.45 -9.75 -7.35
N CYS A 685 10.87 -9.11 -6.26
CA CYS A 685 10.80 -7.66 -6.08
C CYS A 685 12.10 -7.13 -5.49
N TYR A 686 12.94 -6.54 -6.34
CA TYR A 686 14.14 -5.83 -5.88
C TYR A 686 13.72 -4.68 -4.98
N THR A 687 14.34 -4.61 -3.80
CA THR A 687 14.03 -3.61 -2.78
C THR A 687 15.34 -2.97 -2.31
N LYS A 688 15.44 -1.63 -2.39
CA LYS A 688 16.56 -0.84 -1.86
C LYS A 688 16.04 0.19 -0.84
N LEU A 689 16.93 0.68 0.02
CA LEU A 689 16.67 1.89 0.82
C LEU A 689 17.40 3.06 0.16
N ALA A 690 16.66 4.05 -0.33
CA ALA A 690 17.25 5.30 -0.82
C ALA A 690 17.44 6.30 0.35
N PRO A 691 18.57 7.02 0.44
CA PRO A 691 18.79 8.00 1.50
C PRO A 691 17.73 9.12 1.50
N VAL A 692 17.26 9.51 2.68
CA VAL A 692 16.31 10.61 2.89
C VAL A 692 16.85 11.57 3.94
N ASP A 693 16.85 12.87 3.63
CA ASP A 693 17.39 13.90 4.53
C ASP A 693 16.72 13.90 5.91
N GLY A 694 17.54 13.82 6.96
CA GLY A 694 17.07 13.78 8.35
C GLY A 694 16.40 12.47 8.78
N CYS A 695 16.61 11.37 8.05
CA CYS A 695 16.43 10.01 8.59
C CYS A 695 17.71 9.52 9.29
N LYS A 696 17.66 8.37 9.98
CA LYS A 696 18.86 7.74 10.55
C LYS A 696 19.74 7.12 9.43
N PRO A 697 21.04 6.88 9.66
CA PRO A 697 21.90 6.23 8.66
C PRO A 697 21.48 4.80 8.26
N ASP A 698 20.67 4.12 9.09
CA ASP A 698 20.08 2.80 8.83
C ASP A 698 18.66 2.85 8.22
N GLU A 699 18.08 4.05 8.06
CA GLU A 699 16.72 4.27 7.56
C GLU A 699 16.70 5.03 6.23
N GLY A 700 15.80 4.67 5.33
CA GLY A 700 15.64 5.32 4.03
C GLY A 700 14.29 5.04 3.38
N GLU A 701 14.02 5.67 2.24
CA GLU A 701 12.83 5.40 1.44
C GLU A 701 12.89 3.97 0.88
N ILE A 702 11.80 3.22 1.03
CA ILE A 702 11.70 1.87 0.49
C ILE A 702 11.39 1.97 -1.00
N CYS A 703 12.41 1.80 -1.84
CA CYS A 703 12.27 1.80 -3.29
C CYS A 703 12.19 0.37 -3.83
N MET A 704 11.28 0.13 -4.77
CA MET A 704 10.99 -1.20 -5.34
C MET A 704 11.24 -1.24 -6.84
N LYS A 705 11.67 -2.39 -7.39
CA LYS A 705 11.87 -2.57 -8.84
C LYS A 705 11.59 -4.00 -9.27
N GLY A 706 11.12 -4.15 -10.50
CA GLY A 706 10.78 -5.44 -11.12
C GLY A 706 9.36 -5.45 -11.67
N ARG A 707 8.93 -6.63 -12.09
CA ARG A 707 7.73 -6.88 -12.91
C ARG A 707 6.36 -6.69 -12.21
N SER A 708 6.37 -6.14 -11.01
CA SER A 708 5.16 -5.74 -10.27
C SER A 708 4.98 -4.21 -10.18
N VAL A 709 5.96 -3.42 -10.60
CA VAL A 709 5.82 -1.95 -10.65
C VAL A 709 4.74 -1.59 -11.69
N PHE A 710 3.81 -0.71 -11.32
CA PHE A 710 2.75 -0.23 -12.20
C PHE A 710 3.27 0.47 -13.47
N MET A 711 2.43 0.56 -14.51
CA MET A 711 2.80 1.24 -15.76
C MET A 711 2.99 2.74 -15.55
N GLY A 712 2.18 3.33 -14.67
CA GLY A 712 2.18 4.75 -14.34
C GLY A 712 0.78 5.23 -13.95
N TYR A 713 0.60 6.55 -13.87
CA TYR A 713 -0.68 7.17 -13.57
C TYR A 713 -1.35 7.70 -14.84
N LEU A 714 -2.60 7.30 -15.07
CA LEU A 714 -3.37 7.66 -16.27
C LEU A 714 -3.48 9.18 -16.43
N HIS A 715 -2.96 9.68 -17.56
CA HIS A 715 -2.84 11.08 -17.96
C HIS A 715 -2.14 11.99 -16.93
N MET A 716 -1.13 11.47 -16.23
CA MET A 716 -0.29 12.24 -15.30
C MET A 716 1.22 11.92 -15.50
N PRO A 717 1.86 12.43 -16.57
CA PRO A 717 3.28 12.20 -16.86
C PRO A 717 4.20 12.61 -15.71
N GLU A 718 4.04 13.82 -15.16
CA GLU A 718 4.92 14.34 -14.11
C GLU A 718 4.79 13.52 -12.82
N LYS A 719 3.56 13.06 -12.50
CA LYS A 719 3.35 12.19 -11.33
C LYS A 719 3.84 10.77 -11.56
N THR A 720 3.96 10.32 -12.80
CA THR A 720 4.59 9.05 -13.15
C THR A 720 6.09 9.16 -12.97
N SER A 721 6.74 10.18 -13.51
CA SER A 721 8.19 10.41 -13.36
C SER A 721 8.62 10.85 -11.95
N GLU A 722 7.75 11.47 -11.15
CA GLU A 722 7.97 11.67 -9.69
C GLU A 722 7.96 10.36 -8.88
N THR A 723 7.45 9.26 -9.46
CA THR A 723 7.15 8.01 -8.73
C THR A 723 7.94 6.81 -9.27
N ILE A 724 8.34 6.82 -10.55
CA ILE A 724 9.25 5.85 -11.16
C ILE A 724 10.46 6.63 -11.70
N ASP A 725 11.65 6.39 -11.16
CA ASP A 725 12.89 7.00 -11.65
C ASP A 725 13.30 6.46 -13.04
N ASP A 726 14.38 6.97 -13.61
CA ASP A 726 14.83 6.58 -14.97
C ASP A 726 15.64 5.26 -14.98
N GLU A 727 16.03 4.75 -13.81
CA GLU A 727 16.48 3.36 -13.66
C GLU A 727 15.29 2.37 -13.58
N GLY A 728 14.09 2.85 -13.25
CA GLY A 728 12.88 2.04 -13.03
C GLY A 728 12.62 1.63 -11.59
N TRP A 729 13.10 2.38 -10.59
CA TRP A 729 12.69 2.21 -9.21
C TRP A 729 11.43 3.00 -8.90
N LEU A 730 10.45 2.30 -8.34
CA LEU A 730 9.27 2.85 -7.69
C LEU A 730 9.66 3.48 -6.35
N HIS A 731 9.47 4.79 -6.23
CA HIS A 731 9.57 5.55 -4.98
C HIS A 731 8.23 5.49 -4.23
N SER A 732 8.22 4.84 -3.05
CA SER A 732 6.98 4.58 -2.30
C SER A 732 6.47 5.78 -1.50
N GLY A 733 7.35 6.71 -1.14
CA GLY A 733 7.13 7.71 -0.10
C GLY A 733 7.15 7.16 1.33
N ASP A 734 7.34 5.84 1.52
CA ASP A 734 7.33 5.17 2.82
C ASP A 734 8.78 4.87 3.27
N ILE A 735 9.06 5.10 4.55
CA ILE A 735 10.41 5.01 5.13
C ILE A 735 10.52 3.69 5.89
N GLY A 736 11.66 3.02 5.77
CA GLY A 736 11.95 1.82 6.52
C GLY A 736 13.43 1.56 6.73
N ARG A 737 13.71 0.45 7.41
CA ARG A 737 15.04 -0.11 7.64
C ARG A 737 15.01 -1.63 7.54
N PHE A 738 16.15 -2.23 7.25
CA PHE A 738 16.35 -3.66 7.44
C PHE A 738 16.92 -3.95 8.84
N ASP A 739 16.92 -5.21 9.27
CA ASP A 739 17.81 -5.72 10.33
C ASP A 739 18.82 -6.74 9.76
N GLU A 740 19.72 -7.22 10.61
CA GLU A 740 20.84 -8.10 10.25
C GLU A 740 20.41 -9.42 9.58
N ASP A 741 19.16 -9.87 9.80
CA ASP A 741 18.58 -11.08 9.21
C ASP A 741 17.74 -10.80 7.95
N GLY A 742 17.71 -9.55 7.47
CA GLY A 742 17.01 -9.12 6.26
C GLY A 742 15.52 -8.81 6.44
N PHE A 743 15.04 -8.61 7.67
CA PHE A 743 13.64 -8.23 7.92
C PHE A 743 13.41 -6.74 7.70
N LEU A 744 12.38 -6.39 6.94
CA LEU A 744 11.97 -5.01 6.67
C LEU A 744 11.03 -4.48 7.77
N TYR A 745 11.29 -3.27 8.23
CA TYR A 745 10.45 -2.53 9.18
C TYR A 745 10.02 -1.21 8.53
N ILE A 746 8.73 -0.90 8.54
CA ILE A 746 8.22 0.42 8.17
C ILE A 746 8.37 1.34 9.38
N THR A 747 9.11 2.43 9.26
CA THR A 747 9.43 3.35 10.36
C THR A 747 8.74 4.70 10.23
N GLY A 748 8.26 5.05 9.04
CA GLY A 748 7.50 6.28 8.81
C GLY A 748 7.06 6.44 7.35
N ARG A 749 6.65 7.66 7.00
CA ARG A 749 6.28 8.04 5.64
C ARG A 749 6.66 9.50 5.40
N ILE A 750 7.40 9.78 4.33
CA ILE A 750 8.01 11.07 4.02
C ILE A 750 6.98 12.21 4.05
N LYS A 751 5.81 11.99 3.44
CA LYS A 751 4.71 12.99 3.34
C LYS A 751 3.87 13.13 4.61
N GLU A 752 4.16 12.33 5.64
CA GLU A 752 3.46 12.34 6.94
C GLU A 752 4.42 12.59 8.13
N LEU A 753 5.73 12.74 7.87
CA LEU A 753 6.70 13.21 8.85
C LEU A 753 6.30 14.61 9.35
N ILE A 754 6.18 14.74 10.67
CA ILE A 754 6.05 16.04 11.34
C ILE A 754 7.44 16.65 11.45
N ILE A 755 7.68 17.78 10.80
CA ILE A 755 8.94 18.52 10.93
C ILE A 755 8.71 19.64 11.95
N THR A 756 9.18 19.44 13.18
CA THR A 756 9.01 20.44 14.24
C THR A 756 9.74 21.75 13.91
N ALA A 757 9.40 22.85 14.58
CA ALA A 757 10.11 24.12 14.43
C ALA A 757 11.60 24.06 14.88
N GLY A 758 12.03 22.97 15.53
CA GLY A 758 13.43 22.67 15.83
C GLY A 758 14.15 21.86 14.74
N GLY A 759 13.46 21.46 13.66
CA GLY A 759 14.02 20.66 12.57
C GLY A 759 14.06 19.15 12.80
N GLU A 760 13.53 18.65 13.93
CA GLU A 760 13.42 17.20 14.15
C GLU A 760 12.24 16.61 13.35
N ASN A 761 12.54 15.60 12.54
CA ASN A 761 11.60 14.77 11.78
C ASN A 761 10.97 13.71 12.69
N ILE A 762 9.64 13.66 12.77
CA ILE A 762 8.91 12.79 13.71
C ILE A 762 7.86 11.95 12.94
N PRO A 763 7.98 10.61 12.93
CA PRO A 763 6.95 9.73 12.34
C PRO A 763 5.76 9.59 13.31
N PRO A 764 4.56 10.10 12.97
CA PRO A 764 3.48 10.24 13.94
C PRO A 764 2.86 8.92 14.38
N VAL A 765 2.69 7.96 13.46
CA VAL A 765 1.92 6.72 13.70
C VAL A 765 2.51 5.87 14.83
N LEU A 766 3.85 5.86 14.98
CA LEU A 766 4.52 5.14 16.07
C LEU A 766 4.21 5.74 17.45
N ILE A 767 4.01 7.06 17.53
CA ILE A 767 3.64 7.78 18.74
C ILE A 767 2.14 7.62 19.04
N GLU A 768 1.31 7.65 18.00
CA GLU A 768 -0.16 7.49 18.10
C GLU A 768 -0.53 6.11 18.66
N GLU A 769 0.06 5.03 18.14
CA GLU A 769 -0.17 3.68 18.67
C GLU A 769 0.40 3.48 20.08
N ALA A 770 1.54 4.12 20.41
CA ALA A 770 2.09 4.09 21.76
C ALA A 770 1.17 4.80 22.77
N VAL A 771 0.54 5.91 22.39
CA VAL A 771 -0.44 6.63 23.22
C VAL A 771 -1.77 5.87 23.34
N LYS A 772 -2.28 5.25 22.26
CA LYS A 772 -3.46 4.36 22.31
C LYS A 772 -3.24 3.20 23.29
N LYS A 773 -2.02 2.65 23.37
CA LYS A 773 -1.66 1.59 24.33
C LYS A 773 -1.71 2.06 25.80
N GLU A 774 -1.31 3.29 26.08
CA GLU A 774 -1.38 3.87 27.43
C GLU A 774 -2.80 4.33 27.82
N LEU A 775 -3.71 4.48 26.86
CA LEU A 775 -5.07 5.00 27.01
C LEU A 775 -6.12 4.10 26.32
N PRO A 776 -6.47 2.92 26.87
CA PRO A 776 -7.25 1.88 26.18
C PRO A 776 -8.70 2.25 25.81
N PHE A 777 -9.22 3.34 26.37
CA PHE A 777 -10.52 3.94 26.04
C PHE A 777 -10.49 4.89 24.82
N VAL A 778 -9.30 5.25 24.34
CA VAL A 778 -9.11 6.05 23.12
C VAL A 778 -9.32 5.17 21.88
N SER A 779 -10.00 5.70 20.87
CA SER A 779 -10.21 5.04 19.58
C SER A 779 -9.10 5.45 18.60
N PHE A 780 -8.93 6.76 18.39
CA PHE A 780 -7.82 7.35 17.63
C PHE A 780 -7.05 8.37 18.48
N ALA A 781 -5.72 8.31 18.37
CA ALA A 781 -4.82 9.38 18.75
C ALA A 781 -4.29 10.02 17.46
N PHE A 782 -4.31 11.35 17.35
CA PHE A 782 -3.84 12.08 16.18
C PHE A 782 -2.80 13.15 16.54
N LEU A 783 -1.56 12.88 16.17
CA LEU A 783 -0.40 13.70 16.48
C LEU A 783 -0.34 14.94 15.56
N CYS A 784 -0.21 16.08 16.21
CA CYS A 784 -0.05 17.41 15.63
C CYS A 784 1.31 17.99 16.03
N GLY A 785 1.88 18.83 15.16
CA GLY A 785 3.17 19.48 15.46
C GLY A 785 3.95 20.02 14.27
N ASP A 786 3.51 19.84 13.01
CA ASP A 786 4.27 20.30 11.85
C ASP A 786 4.50 21.82 11.92
N ARG A 787 5.78 22.21 11.85
CA ARG A 787 6.29 23.58 12.00
C ARG A 787 5.92 24.25 13.32
N ARG A 788 5.55 23.48 14.35
CA ARG A 788 5.22 23.97 15.71
C ARG A 788 6.37 23.76 16.69
N LYS A 789 6.31 24.49 17.81
CA LYS A 789 7.33 24.46 18.88
C LYS A 789 7.39 23.14 19.66
N TYR A 790 6.33 22.34 19.60
CA TYR A 790 6.19 21.07 20.33
C TYR A 790 5.07 20.22 19.72
N LEU A 791 5.04 18.94 20.08
CA LEU A 791 3.94 18.04 19.72
C LEU A 791 2.70 18.27 20.57
N SER A 792 1.53 18.01 19.98
CA SER A 792 0.24 17.97 20.67
C SER A 792 -0.65 16.88 20.07
N MET A 793 -1.67 16.43 20.79
CA MET A 793 -2.46 15.25 20.42
C MET A 793 -3.97 15.53 20.41
N LEU A 794 -4.67 15.23 19.32
CA LEU A 794 -6.13 15.07 19.38
C LEU A 794 -6.46 13.64 19.77
N LEU A 795 -7.48 13.44 20.60
CA LEU A 795 -7.93 12.13 21.08
C LEU A 795 -9.42 11.96 20.80
N THR A 796 -9.83 10.79 20.31
CA THR A 796 -11.25 10.37 20.23
C THR A 796 -11.52 9.23 21.22
N LEU A 797 -12.77 9.08 21.67
CA LEU A 797 -13.17 7.98 22.55
C LEU A 797 -13.82 6.83 21.76
N LYS A 798 -13.72 5.61 22.28
CA LYS A 798 -14.41 4.43 21.74
C LYS A 798 -15.92 4.53 21.97
N ALA A 799 -16.61 5.06 20.97
CA ALA A 799 -18.07 5.18 20.91
C ALA A 799 -18.71 3.99 20.19
N GLU A 800 -20.02 3.79 20.41
CA GLU A 800 -20.83 2.91 19.58
C GLU A 800 -20.98 3.50 18.16
N THR A 801 -21.32 2.65 17.19
CA THR A 801 -21.45 3.04 15.78
C THR A 801 -22.83 2.66 15.29
N ASP A 802 -23.47 3.51 14.50
CA ASP A 802 -24.74 3.18 13.89
C ASP A 802 -24.58 2.07 12.85
N ASP A 803 -25.18 0.90 13.09
CA ASP A 803 -25.11 -0.25 12.17
C ASP A 803 -25.76 0.03 10.79
N THR A 804 -26.56 1.10 10.65
CA THR A 804 -27.20 1.49 9.39
C THR A 804 -26.36 2.48 8.59
N THR A 805 -25.89 3.57 9.20
CA THR A 805 -25.12 4.62 8.49
C THR A 805 -23.60 4.42 8.55
N GLY A 806 -23.10 3.71 9.56
CA GLY A 806 -21.67 3.61 9.86
C GLY A 806 -21.10 4.84 10.56
N GLU A 807 -21.95 5.75 11.04
CA GLU A 807 -21.55 6.95 11.76
C GLU A 807 -21.29 6.69 13.25
N PRO A 808 -20.34 7.39 13.88
CA PRO A 808 -20.06 7.24 15.30
C PRO A 808 -21.15 7.94 16.11
N GLN A 809 -21.73 7.21 17.06
CA GLN A 809 -22.77 7.73 17.94
C GLN A 809 -22.16 8.48 19.14
N GLN A 810 -23.01 9.11 19.94
CA GLN A 810 -22.60 9.74 21.20
C GLN A 810 -22.43 8.75 22.36
N ILE A 811 -22.99 7.54 22.27
CA ILE A 811 -22.91 6.53 23.34
C ILE A 811 -21.50 5.95 23.40
N LEU A 812 -20.89 5.89 24.58
CA LEU A 812 -19.61 5.23 24.79
C LEU A 812 -19.79 3.71 24.77
N THR A 813 -18.80 2.97 24.23
CA THR A 813 -18.84 1.50 24.29
C THR A 813 -18.88 1.01 25.75
N PRO A 814 -19.53 -0.14 26.05
CA PRO A 814 -19.61 -0.67 27.42
C PRO A 814 -18.24 -0.91 28.08
N ALA A 815 -17.21 -1.23 27.30
CA ALA A 815 -15.83 -1.32 27.79
C ALA A 815 -15.23 0.04 28.20
N CYS A 816 -15.56 1.11 27.48
CA CYS A 816 -15.16 2.49 27.80
C CYS A 816 -15.88 2.98 29.07
N GLN A 817 -17.20 2.77 29.16
CA GLN A 817 -18.01 3.08 30.35
C GLN A 817 -17.48 2.38 31.61
N ALA A 818 -17.11 1.10 31.50
CA ALA A 818 -16.52 0.35 32.61
C ALA A 818 -15.16 0.92 33.05
N LEU A 819 -14.28 1.26 32.11
CA LEU A 819 -12.98 1.89 32.41
C LEU A 819 -13.13 3.26 33.09
N PHE A 820 -14.09 4.07 32.65
CA PHE A 820 -14.37 5.37 33.26
C PHE A 820 -14.92 5.21 34.68
N LYS A 821 -15.80 4.23 34.91
CA LYS A 821 -16.31 3.91 36.25
C LYS A 821 -15.21 3.46 37.20
N ASP A 822 -14.26 2.65 36.74
CA ASP A 822 -13.08 2.24 37.53
C ASP A 822 -12.13 3.42 37.83
N LEU A 823 -12.13 4.47 37.00
CA LEU A 823 -11.45 5.75 37.26
C LEU A 823 -12.22 6.69 38.20
N GLY A 824 -13.45 6.34 38.60
CA GLY A 824 -14.33 7.20 39.40
C GLY A 824 -15.10 8.27 38.59
N CYS A 825 -15.26 8.06 37.28
CA CYS A 825 -15.97 8.96 36.36
C CYS A 825 -17.23 8.24 35.81
N ASP A 826 -18.43 8.70 36.18
CA ASP A 826 -19.70 8.11 35.71
C ASP A 826 -20.27 8.91 34.52
N VAL A 827 -19.62 8.79 33.36
CA VAL A 827 -20.06 9.37 32.09
C VAL A 827 -20.38 8.27 31.09
N GLN A 828 -21.48 8.42 30.36
CA GLN A 828 -22.06 7.39 29.49
C GLN A 828 -21.93 7.74 28.00
N THR A 829 -21.67 9.02 27.70
CA THR A 829 -21.55 9.59 26.35
C THR A 829 -20.24 10.36 26.12
N VAL A 830 -19.87 10.52 24.85
CA VAL A 830 -18.69 11.32 24.43
C VAL A 830 -18.87 12.79 24.80
N ALA A 831 -20.08 13.34 24.64
CA ALA A 831 -20.40 14.72 25.06
C ALA A 831 -20.17 14.96 26.56
N GLU A 832 -20.64 14.06 27.43
CA GLU A 832 -20.40 14.14 28.89
C GLU A 832 -18.90 14.03 29.22
N ALA A 833 -18.17 13.13 28.56
CA ALA A 833 -16.73 12.96 28.76
C ALA A 833 -15.92 14.21 28.32
N VAL A 834 -16.32 14.88 27.25
CA VAL A 834 -15.74 16.15 26.80
C VAL A 834 -16.12 17.32 27.73
N ALA A 835 -17.34 17.32 28.28
CA ALA A 835 -17.76 18.29 29.29
C ALA A 835 -16.95 18.16 30.58
N GLU A 836 -16.83 16.95 31.14
CA GLU A 836 -16.02 16.67 32.35
C GLU A 836 -14.56 17.12 32.17
N VAL A 837 -13.92 16.82 31.04
CA VAL A 837 -12.54 17.28 30.76
C VAL A 837 -12.43 18.81 30.69
N LYS A 838 -13.46 19.50 30.20
CA LYS A 838 -13.47 20.95 30.00
C LYS A 838 -13.81 21.72 31.29
N GLU A 839 -14.77 21.21 32.06
CA GLU A 839 -15.28 21.83 33.29
C GLU A 839 -14.47 21.42 34.53
N ASN A 840 -13.86 20.23 34.50
CA ASN A 840 -12.98 19.70 35.54
C ASN A 840 -11.60 19.27 34.97
N PRO A 841 -10.71 20.21 34.59
CA PRO A 841 -9.41 19.89 34.00
C PRO A 841 -8.42 19.14 34.93
N SER A 842 -8.76 18.97 36.21
CA SER A 842 -8.03 18.13 37.18
C SER A 842 -8.83 16.89 37.63
N GLY A 843 -9.95 16.62 36.96
CA GLY A 843 -10.85 15.51 37.22
C GLY A 843 -10.27 14.14 36.86
N PRO A 844 -10.95 13.05 37.25
CA PRO A 844 -10.46 11.68 37.06
C PRO A 844 -10.12 11.36 35.60
N LEU A 845 -10.96 11.77 34.65
CA LEU A 845 -10.73 11.52 33.22
C LEU A 845 -9.58 12.37 32.65
N ALA A 846 -9.58 13.68 32.91
CA ALA A 846 -8.52 14.58 32.46
C ALA A 846 -7.15 14.14 32.99
N LYS A 847 -7.09 13.74 34.28
CA LYS A 847 -5.90 13.18 34.89
C LYS A 847 -5.51 11.83 34.28
N ALA A 848 -6.45 10.91 34.05
CA ALA A 848 -6.12 9.60 33.46
C ALA A 848 -5.50 9.73 32.05
N ILE A 849 -5.98 10.70 31.26
CA ILE A 849 -5.39 11.06 29.96
C ILE A 849 -3.98 11.63 30.16
N GLN A 850 -3.83 12.64 31.03
CA GLN A 850 -2.54 13.27 31.32
C GLN A 850 -1.49 12.28 31.83
N ASP A 851 -1.84 11.43 32.81
CA ASP A 851 -0.98 10.38 33.35
C ASP A 851 -0.54 9.40 32.24
N GLY A 852 -1.36 9.12 31.22
CA GLY A 852 -1.02 8.27 30.08
C GLY A 852 -0.09 8.94 29.07
N ILE A 853 -0.33 10.22 28.77
CA ILE A 853 0.60 11.04 27.98
C ILE A 853 1.96 11.15 28.70
N GLU A 854 1.98 11.25 30.02
CA GLU A 854 3.21 11.28 30.82
C GLU A 854 3.94 9.93 30.88
N ARG A 855 3.20 8.80 30.94
CA ARG A 855 3.79 7.46 30.77
C ARG A 855 4.50 7.36 29.41
N TYR A 856 3.83 7.71 28.32
CA TYR A 856 4.45 7.78 26.99
C TYR A 856 5.67 8.71 26.95
N ASN A 857 5.55 9.95 27.44
CA ASN A 857 6.63 10.95 27.44
C ASN A 857 7.87 10.52 28.26
N LYS A 858 7.72 9.52 29.13
CA LYS A 858 8.78 8.98 29.99
C LYS A 858 9.40 7.68 29.46
N SER A 859 8.65 6.85 28.71
CA SER A 859 9.09 5.52 28.27
C SER A 859 9.16 5.33 26.74
N GLY A 860 8.36 6.05 25.96
CA GLY A 860 8.24 5.91 24.50
C GLY A 860 8.81 7.09 23.69
N ALA A 861 8.91 8.29 24.27
CA ALA A 861 9.52 9.44 23.61
C ALA A 861 11.06 9.32 23.60
N VAL A 862 11.65 9.06 22.42
CA VAL A 862 13.12 8.90 22.25
C VAL A 862 13.89 10.22 22.26
N SER A 863 13.21 11.36 22.16
CA SER A 863 13.79 12.71 22.19
C SER A 863 12.94 13.66 23.04
N ASN A 864 13.45 14.87 23.31
CA ASN A 864 12.64 15.92 23.93
C ASN A 864 11.62 16.55 22.96
N ALA A 865 11.88 16.55 21.65
CA ALA A 865 10.90 17.07 20.67
C ALA A 865 9.73 16.10 20.49
N GLN A 866 9.96 14.80 20.69
CA GLN A 866 8.93 13.75 20.64
C GLN A 866 8.03 13.70 21.89
N LYS A 867 8.20 14.62 22.85
CA LYS A 867 7.30 14.74 24.00
C LYS A 867 6.06 15.57 23.66
N ILE A 868 4.89 14.96 23.85
CA ILE A 868 3.58 15.60 23.70
C ILE A 868 3.37 16.56 24.87
N GLN A 869 3.21 17.86 24.59
CA GLN A 869 3.07 18.89 25.63
C GLN A 869 1.61 19.23 25.96
N LYS A 870 0.68 18.97 25.04
CA LYS A 870 -0.75 19.28 25.17
C LYS A 870 -1.59 18.26 24.42
N TRP A 871 -2.85 18.16 24.79
CA TRP A 871 -3.83 17.31 24.13
C TRP A 871 -5.23 17.94 24.16
N ALA A 872 -6.13 17.47 23.30
CA ALA A 872 -7.54 17.85 23.28
C ALA A 872 -8.42 16.63 22.98
N LEU A 873 -9.57 16.54 23.66
CA LEU A 873 -10.55 15.47 23.46
C LEU A 873 -11.62 15.93 22.45
N LEU A 874 -11.93 15.09 21.46
CA LEU A 874 -12.87 15.41 20.39
C LEU A 874 -14.30 14.89 20.69
N PRO A 875 -15.35 15.58 20.22
CA PRO A 875 -16.75 15.27 20.55
C PRO A 875 -17.36 14.09 19.76
N LEU A 876 -16.63 13.53 18.80
CA LEU A 876 -17.04 12.37 17.97
C LEU A 876 -15.80 11.53 17.65
N ASP A 877 -16.02 10.25 17.33
CA ASP A 877 -14.96 9.39 16.81
C ASP A 877 -14.71 9.60 15.30
N PHE A 878 -13.60 9.11 14.77
CA PHE A 878 -13.27 9.20 13.35
C PHE A 878 -13.94 8.07 12.55
N SER A 879 -14.59 8.43 11.44
CA SER A 879 -15.30 7.46 10.61
C SER A 879 -15.13 7.70 9.10
N GLN A 880 -15.63 6.77 8.29
CA GLN A 880 -15.66 6.92 6.83
C GLN A 880 -16.76 7.91 6.39
N PRO A 881 -18.02 7.87 6.90
CA PRO A 881 -19.04 8.89 6.61
C PRO A 881 -18.63 10.32 6.99
N THR A 882 -18.03 10.52 8.16
CA THR A 882 -17.64 11.86 8.66
C THR A 882 -16.37 12.43 8.00
N GLY A 883 -15.71 11.62 7.17
CA GLY A 883 -14.67 12.04 6.23
C GLY A 883 -13.22 11.77 6.67
N GLU A 884 -12.95 11.49 7.95
CA GLU A 884 -11.59 11.29 8.46
C GLU A 884 -10.95 10.00 7.98
N LEU A 885 -11.72 8.94 7.77
CA LEU A 885 -11.21 7.67 7.25
C LEU A 885 -11.46 7.56 5.74
N ASN A 886 -10.53 6.93 5.02
CA ASN A 886 -10.70 6.59 3.61
C ASN A 886 -11.51 5.28 3.44
N ASN A 887 -11.69 4.85 2.19
CA ASN A 887 -12.46 3.63 1.87
C ASN A 887 -11.76 2.30 2.23
N THR A 888 -10.54 2.36 2.80
CA THR A 888 -9.84 1.23 3.42
C THR A 888 -9.59 1.46 4.93
N LEU A 889 -10.39 2.33 5.55
CA LEU A 889 -10.37 2.67 6.98
C LEU A 889 -9.04 3.30 7.49
N LYS A 890 -8.21 3.83 6.59
CA LYS A 890 -6.98 4.59 6.92
C LYS A 890 -7.29 6.06 7.16
N LEU A 891 -6.53 6.69 8.05
CA LEU A 891 -6.71 8.09 8.45
C LEU A 891 -6.23 9.09 7.37
N LYS A 892 -7.08 10.04 7.00
CA LYS A 892 -6.76 11.16 6.08
C LYS A 892 -6.15 12.33 6.87
N ARG A 893 -4.87 12.23 7.25
CA ARG A 893 -4.19 13.19 8.15
C ARG A 893 -4.39 14.67 7.79
N SER A 894 -4.34 15.01 6.51
CA SER A 894 -4.58 16.37 5.97
C SER A 894 -6.00 16.87 6.20
N PHE A 895 -7.00 16.03 5.94
CA PHE A 895 -8.41 16.36 6.20
C PHE A 895 -8.67 16.54 7.70
N VAL A 896 -8.04 15.74 8.56
CA VAL A 896 -8.12 15.89 10.02
C VAL A 896 -7.47 17.20 10.48
N GLN A 897 -6.31 17.56 9.93
CA GLN A 897 -5.65 18.85 10.23
C GLN A 897 -6.51 20.07 9.85
N GLU A 898 -7.22 20.01 8.72
CA GLU A 898 -8.08 21.12 8.29
C GLU A 898 -9.41 21.13 9.06
N LYS A 899 -10.07 19.98 9.22
CA LYS A 899 -11.37 19.86 9.92
C LYS A 899 -11.29 20.25 11.40
N TYR A 900 -10.17 19.98 12.05
CA TYR A 900 -9.94 20.30 13.47
C TYR A 900 -8.93 21.44 13.67
N LYS A 901 -8.69 22.25 12.63
CA LYS A 901 -7.69 23.31 12.60
C LYS A 901 -7.74 24.24 13.80
N ASP A 902 -8.92 24.73 14.17
CA ASP A 902 -9.07 25.69 15.27
C ASP A 902 -8.75 25.07 16.63
N ILE A 903 -9.09 23.79 16.85
CA ILE A 903 -8.73 23.04 18.06
C ILE A 903 -7.21 22.86 18.11
N ILE A 904 -6.59 22.47 16.99
CA ILE A 904 -5.13 22.32 16.88
C ILE A 904 -4.43 23.66 17.15
N ASP A 905 -4.88 24.76 16.52
CA ASP A 905 -4.29 26.08 16.69
C ASP A 905 -4.47 26.60 18.13
N SER A 906 -5.62 26.34 18.79
CA SER A 906 -5.85 26.70 20.19
C SER A 906 -4.80 26.10 21.13
N MET A 907 -4.33 24.88 20.87
CA MET A 907 -3.26 24.26 21.66
C MET A 907 -1.94 25.03 21.54
N TYR A 908 -1.68 25.75 20.44
CA TYR A 908 -0.43 26.50 20.25
C TYR A 908 -0.49 27.96 20.69
N ILE A 909 -1.67 28.47 21.07
CA ILE A 909 -1.82 29.83 21.63
C ILE A 909 -1.28 29.87 23.08
N PRO A 910 -0.51 30.90 23.48
CA PRO A 910 -0.13 31.12 24.88
C PRO A 910 -1.34 31.64 25.69
N ASN A 911 -1.80 30.86 26.67
CA ASN A 911 -2.82 31.31 27.63
C ASN A 911 -2.23 32.34 28.61
N LYS A 912 -2.38 33.62 28.28
CA LYS A 912 -1.94 34.76 29.12
C LYS A 912 -2.45 34.71 30.57
N SER A 913 -3.57 34.04 30.83
CA SER A 913 -4.14 33.87 32.18
C SER A 913 -3.34 32.90 33.07
N LEU A 914 -2.78 31.82 32.51
CA LEU A 914 -2.09 30.78 33.29
C LEU A 914 -0.62 31.14 33.58
N ASP A 915 0.06 31.79 32.63
CA ASP A 915 1.45 32.28 32.81
C ASP A 915 1.57 33.42 33.84
N VAL A 916 0.46 34.08 34.20
CA VAL A 916 0.44 35.10 35.27
C VAL A 916 0.27 34.43 36.64
N ALA A 917 -0.61 33.43 36.76
CA ALA A 917 -0.80 32.70 38.00
C ALA A 917 0.47 31.96 38.46
N SER A 918 1.21 31.32 37.54
CA SER A 918 2.49 30.67 37.87
C SER A 918 3.55 31.68 38.34
N ARG A 919 3.66 32.84 37.69
CA ARG A 919 4.63 33.89 38.03
C ARG A 919 4.29 34.67 39.31
N ALA A 920 3.01 34.82 39.63
CA ALA A 920 2.56 35.39 40.90
C ALA A 920 2.80 34.44 42.08
N HIS A 921 2.92 33.13 41.85
CA HIS A 921 3.23 32.18 42.92
C HIS A 921 4.71 32.15 43.30
N ASP A 922 5.61 32.45 42.35
CA ASP A 922 7.08 32.57 42.55
C ASP A 922 7.50 33.93 43.15
N LYS A 923 6.60 34.92 43.17
CA LYS A 923 6.83 36.25 43.76
C LYS A 923 5.57 36.69 44.51
N GLY A 924 5.63 36.63 45.84
CA GLY A 924 4.50 36.86 46.75
C GLY A 924 3.99 38.31 46.84
N ASP A 925 3.80 38.96 45.69
CA ASP A 925 3.13 40.25 45.54
C ASP A 925 1.61 40.03 45.38
N ALA A 926 0.79 40.95 45.90
CA ALA A 926 -0.66 40.82 45.83
C ALA A 926 -1.20 41.04 44.40
N LEU A 927 -2.19 40.24 43.99
CA LEU A 927 -2.91 40.42 42.73
C LEU A 927 -3.70 41.75 42.73
N PRO A 928 -3.59 42.58 41.68
CA PRO A 928 -4.50 43.70 41.46
C PRO A 928 -5.82 43.20 40.86
N ASP A 929 -6.94 43.83 41.26
CA ASP A 929 -8.25 43.58 40.65
C ASP A 929 -8.25 43.93 39.15
N LEU A 930 -8.92 43.10 38.36
CA LEU A 930 -9.15 43.32 36.93
C LEU A 930 -10.63 43.03 36.61
N ASP A 931 -11.34 44.05 36.13
CA ASP A 931 -12.74 43.95 35.73
C ASP A 931 -12.98 42.92 34.61
N TYR A 932 -14.07 42.17 34.73
CA TYR A 932 -14.59 41.30 33.68
C TYR A 932 -15.54 42.09 32.76
N ASP A 933 -15.05 42.57 31.61
CA ASP A 933 -15.95 43.03 30.53
C ASP A 933 -16.59 41.83 29.83
N SER A 934 -17.92 41.79 29.84
CA SER A 934 -18.72 40.58 29.63
C SER A 934 -19.35 40.47 28.23
N ASN A 935 -18.62 40.94 27.19
CA ASN A 935 -19.16 41.12 25.83
C ASN A 935 -18.33 40.45 24.71
N LEU A 936 -17.83 39.23 24.92
CA LEU A 936 -17.00 38.52 23.91
C LEU A 936 -17.29 37.01 23.77
N LEU A 937 -18.57 36.64 23.77
CA LEU A 937 -19.06 35.34 23.27
C LEU A 937 -20.41 35.52 22.53
N ALA A 938 -20.33 35.54 21.19
CA ALA A 938 -21.44 35.49 20.25
C ALA A 938 -20.94 34.89 18.93
#